data_AF-A0AA97P6X5-F1
#
_entry.id   AF-A0AA97P6X5-F1
#
_cell.length_a   1.000
_cell.length_b   1.000
_cell.length_c   1.000
_cell.angle_alpha   90.00
_cell.angle_beta   90.00
_cell.angle_gamma   90.00
#
_symmetry.space_group_name_H-M   'P 1'
#
loop_
_entity.id
_entity.type
_entity.pdbx_description
1 polymer ?
#
loop_
_entity_poly.entity_id
_entity_poly.type
_entity_poly.pdbx_seq_one_letter_code
_entity_poly.pdbx_strand_id
1 'polypeptide(L)'
;MATLDSLKSALRQRAATATQALPPLSEAQYSAGFDMFVKESGWATYQDFIIPQLSQLVAPLLNRRVRLSVLEIGPGPKSVFGYLPEQQRQKITKYVAYEPNTLFAARLEEWFQSGSELVPPLPCLKTSPEIRHTPFALDGNNCMDEPEEAFDLVLFCHSMYGMRPKVKFIERALGMLDGRFDGGMVVIFHRAGSLHLDGLVCHSTASFPSGVIRVTNDDAILDAFARFVAGYAVDDVDEQSVSIRSDWREVCRSLGRREGAHPDLLGFGAPEVMIALTRHATSLPELTAQVPLLIGSPQNKIKNRQARLHRPAAVFGPTEIQHLQRCVRWALKNKTKLTVVSGSHSDQCLWPNVVAIDMGFFDKVQICVAEDGKATCTPESNVFVVAETGAKAGDIIEKTMAAGLTVPLGSRPSVGAGLWLQGGIGHLTRLHGLTCDSIVGAVMVSVSSGQVLCIGNVPGPHQPAGSERPENEADLLWAIRGGGTNFGIVVSVTFKTYTSPTYSVRNWIVPLRGDSEALLKLEMFDELVAGKLPRDCSADAYLYWDVGQMHLGVTMYEASTKAPALQTAQADRLAKVLGQEASSKVVDGIGLFDTEMYMSGMHGGHGGGKTSSFKRCMFLRRIGAEATATVLQNAIKTRPSPFCYLHLLHGGAAVMDVAADSSAFGCRDWDFACVITGVWPRDQDGIQAAETAIQWVYNVVGALLPLSTGVYGADLGPDPRDSALATKAFGPNLARLARLKTSSDPYSILAYAFPLPKVPTEPKLIILVTGLHGAGKDYCAAIWVSVFNSSNPARKYPTACAIGISDATKREYAEATGADFDRLLSDRPYKEQHRSGLNAFFKSQLRRRPRLPEEHFLKVVRDSAPIDVLLITGMREQAPVAALSHLVPKSKLLEVRVTVSEELRQVRRGSRKDLAIGRGNCAALCAAEDGTDGEGIKHARLGSMTSSDCPDLTFENDIPGSKAVKAFAQDRLLPLIHEDLQRLVQMIRSVPDHPREGIEFRHVLDIAQRPGGLDLCSSLLQSHFAGDWAQIDALVCCEAGGFLFASALATRVDVPLVLIREAGKLPPPTISTSKLPSHISSPVLADSTLGRIEMDLYAISPGASVVVVDDVLATGRTLCAVLRLLKKAGVHEKNISVIVVAEFPCHRGRDVLHQHGFAETSLQNLLVFGGP
;
A
#
# COMPACT_ATOMS: atom_id res chain seq x y z
N MET A 1 -0.37 29.56 15.36
CA MET A 1 -0.98 29.02 16.59
C MET A 1 0.17 28.44 17.39
N ALA A 2 0.41 28.89 18.63
CA ALA A 2 1.54 28.37 19.41
C ALA A 2 1.30 26.93 19.87
N THR A 3 2.37 26.17 20.12
CA THR A 3 2.28 24.82 20.69
C THR A 3 2.13 24.84 22.21
N LEU A 4 1.64 23.74 22.80
CA LEU A 4 1.59 23.56 24.25
C LEU A 4 2.97 23.63 24.90
N ASP A 5 4.03 23.16 24.24
CA ASP A 5 5.40 23.28 24.75
C ASP A 5 5.87 24.73 24.80
N SER A 6 5.50 25.52 23.77
CA SER A 6 5.76 26.96 23.74
C SER A 6 4.99 27.68 24.84
N LEU A 7 3.71 27.34 25.00
CA LEU A 7 2.86 27.86 26.08
C LEU A 7 3.44 27.51 27.45
N LYS A 8 3.78 26.24 27.68
CA LYS A 8 4.37 25.77 28.93
C LYS A 8 5.65 26.51 29.28
N SER A 9 6.52 26.73 28.29
CA SER A 9 7.77 27.46 28.48
C SER A 9 7.50 28.91 28.86
N ALA A 10 6.57 29.59 28.17
CA ALA A 10 6.18 30.97 28.47
C ALA A 10 5.54 31.11 29.86
N LEU A 11 4.63 30.20 30.24
CA LEU A 11 4.00 30.19 31.56
C LEU A 11 5.04 30.00 32.67
N ARG A 12 5.96 29.04 32.50
CA ARG A 12 7.05 28.80 33.46
C ARG A 12 8.03 29.97 33.57
N GLN A 13 8.32 30.65 32.46
CA GLN A 13 9.19 31.82 32.47
C GLN A 13 8.56 32.98 33.26
N ARG A 14 7.24 33.20 33.13
CA ARG A 14 6.49 34.19 33.92
C ARG A 14 6.36 33.82 35.40
N ALA A 15 6.44 32.53 35.73
CA ALA A 15 6.44 32.08 37.11
C ALA A 15 7.84 32.14 37.76
N ALA A 16 8.91 31.98 36.99
CA ALA A 16 10.29 31.99 37.47
C ALA A 16 10.76 33.36 38.01
N THR A 17 9.99 34.42 37.76
CA THR A 17 10.21 35.74 38.37
C THR A 17 9.73 35.82 39.83
N ALA A 18 9.05 34.77 40.35
CA ALA A 18 8.69 34.64 41.75
C ALA A 18 9.84 34.07 42.58
N THR A 19 10.06 34.61 43.79
CA THR A 19 11.17 34.26 44.69
C THR A 19 11.05 32.88 45.37
N GLN A 20 9.92 32.18 45.24
CA GLN A 20 9.67 30.86 45.85
C GLN A 20 9.38 29.77 44.80
N ALA A 21 9.80 28.54 45.07
CA ALA A 21 9.51 27.39 44.23
C ALA A 21 8.03 26.97 44.39
N LEU A 22 7.26 27.05 43.30
CA LEU A 22 5.84 26.68 43.32
C LEU A 22 5.64 25.16 43.56
N PRO A 23 4.63 24.77 44.37
CA PRO A 23 4.36 23.37 44.68
C PRO A 23 3.84 22.58 43.45
N PRO A 24 3.97 21.23 43.43
CA PRO A 24 3.34 20.41 42.41
C PRO A 24 1.80 20.44 42.53
N LEU A 25 1.10 20.06 41.47
CA LEU A 25 -0.36 19.97 41.46
C LEU A 25 -0.86 18.91 42.46
N SER A 26 -1.96 19.19 43.15
CA SER A 26 -2.69 18.17 43.90
C SER A 26 -3.35 17.16 42.95
N GLU A 27 -3.70 15.97 43.44
CA GLU A 27 -4.37 14.95 42.62
C GLU A 27 -5.67 15.46 41.99
N ALA A 28 -6.45 16.24 42.74
CA ALA A 28 -7.70 16.84 42.27
C ALA A 28 -7.46 17.91 41.18
N GLN A 29 -6.43 18.75 41.34
CA GLN A 29 -6.05 19.74 40.33
C GLN A 29 -5.55 19.07 39.05
N TYR A 30 -4.74 18.01 39.18
CA TYR A 30 -4.28 17.23 38.04
C TYR A 30 -5.45 16.55 37.32
N SER A 31 -6.38 15.94 38.07
CA SER A 31 -7.59 15.34 37.52
C SER A 31 -8.43 16.35 36.74
N ALA A 32 -8.68 17.54 37.31
CA ALA A 32 -9.46 18.57 36.64
C ALA A 32 -8.80 19.05 35.34
N GLY A 33 -7.48 19.29 35.37
CA GLY A 33 -6.73 19.69 34.17
C GLY A 33 -6.68 18.60 33.10
N PHE A 34 -6.55 17.34 33.50
CA PHE A 34 -6.60 16.20 32.57
C PHE A 34 -7.99 16.05 31.93
N ASP A 35 -9.07 16.22 32.68
CA ASP A 35 -10.44 16.15 32.16
C ASP A 35 -10.67 17.24 31.08
N MET A 36 -10.06 18.42 31.20
CA MET A 36 -10.08 19.46 30.15
C MET A 36 -9.35 19.01 28.88
N PHE A 37 -8.27 18.22 29.02
CA PHE A 37 -7.48 17.69 27.92
C PHE A 37 -8.12 16.49 27.23
N VAL A 38 -9.14 15.84 27.81
CA VAL A 38 -9.80 14.68 27.21
C VAL A 38 -11.21 15.01 26.71
N LYS A 39 -11.83 16.11 27.17
CA LYS A 39 -13.10 16.61 26.64
C LYS A 39 -12.95 17.17 25.21
N GLU A 40 -13.99 16.96 24.39
CA GLU A 40 -14.17 17.45 23.01
C GLU A 40 -12.93 17.26 22.09
N SER A 41 -11.99 18.21 22.14
CA SER A 41 -10.82 18.30 21.25
C SER A 41 -9.75 17.24 21.50
N GLY A 42 -9.50 16.86 22.76
CA GLY A 42 -8.48 15.86 23.05
C GLY A 42 -8.91 14.42 22.77
N TRP A 43 -10.23 14.16 22.79
CA TRP A 43 -10.78 12.89 22.34
C TRP A 43 -10.54 12.66 20.85
N ALA A 44 -10.53 13.72 20.03
CA ALA A 44 -10.20 13.62 18.60
C ALA A 44 -8.80 13.02 18.39
N THR A 45 -7.81 13.37 19.20
CA THR A 45 -6.47 12.74 19.15
C THR A 45 -6.53 11.24 19.42
N TYR A 46 -7.35 10.81 20.38
CA TYR A 46 -7.55 9.39 20.66
C TYR A 46 -8.22 8.67 19.49
N GLN A 47 -9.29 9.26 18.97
CA GLN A 47 -10.12 8.71 17.90
C GLN A 47 -9.40 8.68 16.55
N ASP A 48 -8.68 9.74 16.20
CA ASP A 48 -8.11 9.94 14.87
C ASP A 48 -6.65 9.45 14.75
N PHE A 49 -5.94 9.33 15.88
CA PHE A 49 -4.53 8.93 15.90
C PHE A 49 -4.22 7.77 16.83
N ILE A 50 -4.39 7.91 18.14
CA ILE A 50 -3.86 6.92 19.11
C ILE A 50 -4.51 5.54 18.91
N ILE A 51 -5.84 5.45 18.89
CA ILE A 51 -6.56 4.18 18.78
C ILE A 51 -6.32 3.52 17.41
N PRO A 52 -6.48 4.22 16.26
CA PRO A 52 -6.22 3.61 14.95
C PRO A 52 -4.78 3.12 14.79
N GLN A 53 -3.79 3.91 15.22
CA GLN A 53 -2.38 3.55 15.10
C GLN A 53 -2.00 2.40 16.04
N LEU A 54 -2.47 2.43 17.30
CA LEU A 54 -2.27 1.32 18.24
C LEU A 54 -2.88 0.04 17.69
N SER A 55 -4.14 0.09 17.24
CA SER A 55 -4.85 -1.06 16.64
C SER A 55 -4.08 -1.64 15.46
N GLN A 56 -3.56 -0.79 14.57
CA GLN A 56 -2.75 -1.23 13.43
C GLN A 56 -1.42 -1.86 13.86
N LEU A 57 -0.77 -1.28 14.87
CA LEU A 57 0.50 -1.75 15.42
C LEU A 57 0.37 -3.11 16.11
N VAL A 58 -0.69 -3.32 16.90
CA VAL A 58 -0.88 -4.57 17.66
C VAL A 58 -1.55 -5.69 16.86
N ALA A 59 -2.22 -5.38 15.74
CA ALA A 59 -2.92 -6.37 14.92
C ALA A 59 -2.06 -7.58 14.50
N PRO A 60 -0.80 -7.44 14.04
CA PRO A 60 0.04 -8.59 13.69
C PRO A 60 0.35 -9.49 14.89
N LEU A 61 0.54 -8.90 16.07
CA LEU A 61 0.79 -9.63 17.32
C LEU A 61 -0.47 -10.38 17.76
N LEU A 62 -1.63 -9.74 17.66
CA LEU A 62 -2.92 -10.34 17.92
C LEU A 62 -3.24 -11.50 16.96
N ASN A 63 -2.85 -11.42 15.69
CA ASN A 63 -3.09 -12.51 14.73
C ASN A 63 -2.32 -13.79 15.07
N ARG A 64 -1.19 -13.68 15.79
CA ARG A 64 -0.35 -14.82 16.17
C ARG A 64 -0.73 -15.42 17.53
N ARG A 65 -1.34 -14.63 18.41
CA ARG A 65 -1.67 -15.04 19.78
C ARG A 65 -3.17 -15.08 20.04
N VAL A 66 -3.58 -16.14 20.75
CA VAL A 66 -4.96 -16.28 21.25
C VAL A 66 -5.18 -15.48 22.54
N ARG A 67 -4.11 -15.19 23.30
CA ARG A 67 -4.17 -14.57 24.62
C ARG A 67 -3.01 -13.60 24.84
N LEU A 68 -3.30 -12.44 25.43
CA LEU A 68 -2.32 -11.40 25.76
C LEU A 68 -2.34 -11.06 27.26
N SER A 69 -1.15 -10.77 27.78
CA SER A 69 -0.94 -10.01 29.01
C SER A 69 -0.49 -8.59 28.67
N VAL A 70 -1.16 -7.60 29.26
CA VAL A 70 -0.87 -6.19 29.02
C VAL A 70 -0.60 -5.43 30.32
N LEU A 71 0.29 -4.45 30.24
CA LEU A 71 0.63 -3.51 31.30
C LEU A 71 0.38 -2.07 30.81
N GLU A 72 -0.43 -1.29 31.52
CA GLU A 72 -0.58 0.16 31.29
C GLU A 72 0.11 0.98 32.39
N ILE A 73 0.88 2.00 32.01
CA ILE A 73 1.58 2.89 32.92
C ILE A 73 0.97 4.28 32.77
N GLY A 74 0.37 4.75 33.87
CA GLY A 74 -0.41 5.98 33.93
C GLY A 74 -1.60 5.97 32.96
N PRO A 75 -2.54 5.02 33.03
CA PRO A 75 -3.73 4.95 32.18
C PRO A 75 -4.71 6.12 32.38
N GLY A 76 -4.66 6.81 33.52
CA GLY A 76 -5.69 7.76 33.92
C GLY A 76 -7.01 7.06 34.28
N PRO A 77 -8.17 7.72 34.10
CA PRO A 77 -9.45 7.22 34.59
C PRO A 77 -10.04 6.05 33.77
N LYS A 78 -9.50 5.75 32.58
CA LYS A 78 -9.97 4.68 31.68
C LYS A 78 -8.79 4.09 30.91
N SER A 79 -8.79 2.77 30.71
CA SER A 79 -7.74 2.09 29.93
C SER A 79 -7.82 2.43 28.45
N VAL A 80 -6.66 2.63 27.80
CA VAL A 80 -6.59 2.85 26.36
C VAL A 80 -6.95 1.57 25.60
N PHE A 81 -6.58 0.38 26.12
CA PHE A 81 -6.92 -0.90 25.52
C PHE A 81 -8.43 -1.15 25.42
N GLY A 82 -9.25 -0.60 26.33
CA GLY A 82 -10.71 -0.76 26.26
C GLY A 82 -11.37 -0.07 25.07
N TYR A 83 -10.66 0.80 24.35
CA TYR A 83 -11.14 1.46 23.13
C TYR A 83 -10.70 0.76 21.83
N LEU A 84 -9.91 -0.31 21.92
CA LEU A 84 -9.56 -1.11 20.75
C LEU A 84 -10.79 -1.81 20.16
N PRO A 85 -10.76 -2.22 18.87
CA PRO A 85 -11.81 -3.04 18.29
C PRO A 85 -12.08 -4.30 19.11
N GLU A 86 -13.35 -4.72 19.19
CA GLU A 86 -13.79 -5.83 20.05
C GLU A 86 -12.97 -7.12 19.87
N GLN A 87 -12.70 -7.51 18.62
CA GLN A 87 -11.88 -8.69 18.30
C GLN A 87 -10.47 -8.65 18.88
N GLN A 88 -9.92 -7.45 19.08
CA GLN A 88 -8.61 -7.25 19.70
C GLN A 88 -8.71 -7.32 21.23
N ARG A 89 -9.74 -6.68 21.81
CA ARG A 89 -9.99 -6.67 23.26
C ARG A 89 -10.27 -8.05 23.83
N GLN A 90 -10.97 -8.91 23.08
CA GLN A 90 -11.24 -10.30 23.46
C GLN A 90 -9.97 -11.15 23.62
N LYS A 91 -8.83 -10.73 23.07
CA LYS A 91 -7.55 -11.44 23.22
C LYS A 91 -6.81 -11.05 24.50
N ILE A 92 -7.19 -9.96 25.17
CA ILE A 92 -6.55 -9.53 26.42
C ILE A 92 -7.13 -10.37 27.56
N THR A 93 -6.27 -11.16 28.19
CA THR A 93 -6.66 -12.10 29.26
C THR A 93 -6.09 -11.76 30.62
N LYS A 94 -5.11 -10.85 30.67
CA LYS A 94 -4.49 -10.33 31.88
C LYS A 94 -4.20 -8.84 31.68
N TYR A 95 -4.55 -8.03 32.68
CA TYR A 95 -4.39 -6.59 32.67
C TYR A 95 -3.79 -6.14 34.01
N VAL A 96 -2.70 -5.39 33.95
CA VAL A 96 -2.05 -4.75 35.09
C VAL A 96 -1.89 -3.26 34.78
N ALA A 97 -2.06 -2.39 35.77
CA ALA A 97 -1.80 -0.96 35.60
C ALA A 97 -1.01 -0.37 36.78
N TYR A 98 -0.15 0.62 36.50
CA TYR A 98 0.43 1.53 37.49
C TYR A 98 -0.25 2.90 37.37
N GLU A 99 -1.08 3.26 38.36
CA GLU A 99 -1.76 4.54 38.42
C GLU A 99 -1.57 5.16 39.82
N PRO A 100 -0.59 6.07 39.99
CA PRO A 100 -0.29 6.65 41.30
C PRO A 100 -1.33 7.68 41.76
N ASN A 101 -2.17 8.23 40.87
CA ASN A 101 -3.22 9.16 41.28
C ASN A 101 -4.43 8.38 41.80
N THR A 102 -4.72 8.50 43.09
CA THR A 102 -5.74 7.68 43.75
C THR A 102 -7.15 7.91 43.19
N LEU A 103 -7.47 9.14 42.75
CA LEU A 103 -8.75 9.46 42.10
C LEU A 103 -8.89 8.76 40.74
N PHE A 104 -7.80 8.67 39.97
CA PHE A 104 -7.81 7.96 38.69
C PHE A 104 -7.84 6.45 38.86
N ALA A 105 -7.08 5.91 39.81
CA ALA A 105 -7.12 4.49 40.12
C ALA A 105 -8.54 4.05 40.53
N ALA A 106 -9.21 4.82 41.41
CA ALA A 106 -10.59 4.56 41.80
C ALA A 106 -11.58 4.64 40.62
N ARG A 107 -11.46 5.65 39.74
CA ARG A 107 -12.31 5.76 38.53
C ARG A 107 -12.05 4.63 37.53
N LEU A 108 -10.81 4.17 37.42
CA LEU A 108 -10.44 3.05 36.55
C LEU A 108 -11.02 1.74 37.07
N GLU A 109 -10.96 1.51 38.39
CA GLU A 109 -11.62 0.38 39.06
C GLU A 109 -13.13 0.41 38.83
N GLU A 110 -13.77 1.57 39.04
CA GLU A 110 -15.20 1.77 38.78
C GLU A 110 -15.55 1.49 37.32
N TRP A 111 -14.75 1.97 36.37
CA TRP A 111 -15.00 1.78 34.94
C TRP A 111 -14.94 0.30 34.50
N PHE A 112 -14.09 -0.52 35.15
CA PHE A 112 -14.11 -1.98 34.94
C PHE A 112 -15.31 -2.67 35.59
N GLN A 113 -15.89 -2.08 36.65
CA GLN A 113 -17.04 -2.62 37.39
C GLN A 113 -18.39 -2.14 36.85
N SER A 114 -18.46 -0.95 36.24
CA SER A 114 -19.68 -0.32 35.76
C SER A 114 -20.21 -1.03 34.50
N GLY A 115 -20.99 -2.09 34.69
CA GLY A 115 -21.66 -2.88 33.65
C GLY A 115 -22.83 -2.18 32.95
N SER A 116 -22.71 -0.89 32.63
CA SER A 116 -23.75 -0.11 31.92
C SER A 116 -23.69 -0.29 30.40
N GLU A 117 -22.59 -0.79 29.84
CA GLU A 117 -22.48 -1.14 28.42
C GLU A 117 -22.78 -2.63 28.24
N LEU A 118 -23.48 -3.01 27.15
CA LEU A 118 -23.86 -4.40 26.82
C LEU A 118 -22.66 -5.39 26.78
N VAL A 119 -21.42 -4.88 26.74
CA VAL A 119 -20.18 -5.66 26.71
C VAL A 119 -19.14 -4.99 27.63
N PRO A 120 -18.49 -5.73 28.56
CA PRO A 120 -17.45 -5.17 29.43
C PRO A 120 -16.23 -4.65 28.65
N PRO A 121 -15.46 -3.66 29.17
CA PRO A 121 -14.34 -3.05 28.46
C PRO A 121 -13.26 -4.03 28.00
N LEU A 122 -12.98 -5.08 28.80
CA LEU A 122 -12.09 -6.19 28.44
C LEU A 122 -12.80 -7.51 28.78
N PRO A 123 -13.49 -8.14 27.80
CA PRO A 123 -14.46 -9.20 28.09
C PRO A 123 -13.87 -10.56 28.45
N CYS A 124 -12.57 -10.77 28.28
CA CYS A 124 -11.93 -12.09 28.43
C CYS A 124 -10.84 -12.12 29.51
N LEU A 125 -10.87 -11.17 30.46
CA LEU A 125 -9.97 -11.19 31.62
C LEU A 125 -10.21 -12.46 32.46
N LYS A 126 -9.12 -13.18 32.76
CA LYS A 126 -9.17 -14.40 33.59
C LYS A 126 -9.24 -14.11 35.09
N THR A 127 -8.72 -12.97 35.47
CA THR A 127 -8.66 -12.46 36.85
C THR A 127 -9.13 -11.02 36.85
N SER A 128 -9.55 -10.51 38.00
CA SER A 128 -9.81 -9.08 38.15
C SER A 128 -8.60 -8.25 37.71
N PRO A 129 -8.81 -7.06 37.11
CA PRO A 129 -7.71 -6.18 36.72
C PRO A 129 -6.89 -5.79 37.96
N GLU A 130 -5.56 -5.85 37.85
CA GLU A 130 -4.66 -5.46 38.94
C GLU A 130 -4.26 -3.99 38.77
N ILE A 131 -4.69 -3.12 39.68
CA ILE A 131 -4.40 -1.68 39.64
C ILE A 131 -3.47 -1.35 40.81
N ARG A 132 -2.22 -1.03 40.50
CA ARG A 132 -1.17 -0.66 41.46
C ARG A 132 -1.23 0.84 41.68
N HIS A 133 -1.58 1.25 42.90
CA HIS A 133 -1.67 2.65 43.34
C HIS A 133 -0.29 3.31 43.59
N THR A 134 0.77 2.76 43.01
CA THR A 134 2.16 3.21 43.17
C THR A 134 2.73 3.71 41.85
N PRO A 135 3.73 4.62 41.86
CA PRO A 135 4.38 5.04 40.64
C PRO A 135 5.26 3.92 40.07
N PHE A 136 5.35 3.86 38.74
CA PHE A 136 6.34 3.01 38.07
C PHE A 136 7.75 3.60 38.30
N ALA A 137 8.48 3.14 39.32
CA ALA A 137 9.76 3.70 39.77
C ALA A 137 10.99 2.84 39.39
N LEU A 138 12.17 3.43 39.19
CA LEU A 138 13.39 2.68 38.83
C LEU A 138 13.98 1.88 40.00
N ASP A 139 13.78 2.36 41.23
CA ASP A 139 14.35 1.76 42.44
C ASP A 139 13.29 0.91 43.15
N GLY A 140 13.22 -0.37 42.77
CA GLY A 140 12.62 -1.38 43.63
C GLY A 140 13.68 -1.90 44.58
N ASN A 141 13.72 -1.40 45.81
CA ASN A 141 14.47 -1.99 46.91
C ASN A 141 13.76 -3.28 47.39
N ASN A 142 13.46 -4.20 46.48
CA ASN A 142 12.98 -5.54 46.79
C ASN A 142 14.18 -6.47 46.77
N CYS A 143 14.31 -7.27 47.82
CA CYS A 143 15.26 -8.36 47.94
C CYS A 143 15.52 -9.04 46.59
N MET A 144 16.81 -9.27 46.31
CA MET A 144 17.27 -10.34 45.43
C MET A 144 16.37 -11.57 45.66
N ASP A 145 15.58 -11.97 44.65
CA ASP A 145 15.15 -13.36 44.35
C ASP A 145 13.75 -13.51 43.69
N GLU A 146 12.94 -12.46 43.48
CA GLU A 146 11.70 -12.61 42.65
C GLU A 146 11.85 -12.04 41.22
N PRO A 147 11.62 -12.85 40.17
CA PRO A 147 11.65 -12.36 38.79
C PRO A 147 10.50 -11.39 38.53
N GLU A 148 10.82 -10.21 37.97
CA GLU A 148 9.79 -9.25 37.53
C GLU A 148 8.79 -9.92 36.57
N GLU A 149 7.53 -9.59 36.74
CA GLU A 149 6.41 -10.15 35.98
C GLU A 149 6.49 -9.79 34.50
N ALA A 150 6.31 -10.78 33.61
CA ALA A 150 6.44 -10.62 32.17
C ALA A 150 5.12 -10.31 31.45
N PHE A 151 5.17 -9.42 30.45
CA PHE A 151 4.03 -8.95 29.65
C PHE A 151 4.27 -9.06 28.14
N ASP A 152 3.20 -9.21 27.36
CA ASP A 152 3.28 -9.17 25.90
C ASP A 152 3.32 -7.72 25.38
N LEU A 153 2.64 -6.80 26.07
CA LEU A 153 2.50 -5.39 25.71
C LEU A 153 2.63 -4.51 26.95
N VAL A 154 3.51 -3.51 26.88
CA VAL A 154 3.64 -2.46 27.90
C VAL A 154 3.33 -1.12 27.26
N LEU A 155 2.44 -0.33 27.86
CA LEU A 155 1.95 0.92 27.29
C LEU A 155 2.16 2.09 28.26
N PHE A 156 2.75 3.18 27.78
CA PHE A 156 2.81 4.47 28.50
C PHE A 156 1.72 5.42 27.95
N CYS A 157 0.63 5.61 28.70
CA CYS A 157 -0.64 6.14 28.16
C CYS A 157 -0.73 7.68 28.07
N HIS A 158 -0.04 8.47 28.93
CA HIS A 158 -0.22 9.93 28.98
C HIS A 158 1.08 10.75 29.09
N SER A 159 2.10 10.41 28.29
CA SER A 159 3.46 10.96 28.35
C SER A 159 4.21 10.58 29.63
N MET A 160 5.53 10.43 29.53
CA MET A 160 6.42 10.05 30.62
C MET A 160 6.74 11.25 31.55
N TYR A 161 5.73 11.98 31.98
CA TYR A 161 5.90 13.14 32.88
C TYR A 161 6.47 12.71 34.23
N GLY A 162 7.42 13.48 34.75
CA GLY A 162 8.13 13.15 36.00
C GLY A 162 9.20 12.06 35.88
N MET A 163 9.20 11.24 34.83
CA MET A 163 10.18 10.17 34.62
C MET A 163 11.49 10.72 34.04
N ARG A 164 12.58 10.70 34.81
CA ARG A 164 13.91 11.15 34.37
C ARG A 164 15.03 10.24 34.91
N PRO A 165 15.97 9.80 34.05
CA PRO A 165 15.97 9.88 32.58
C PRO A 165 14.95 8.91 31.97
N LYS A 166 14.17 9.34 30.97
CA LYS A 166 13.10 8.53 30.34
C LYS A 166 13.60 7.17 29.83
N VAL A 167 14.80 7.13 29.26
CA VAL A 167 15.40 5.92 28.67
C VAL A 167 15.48 4.76 29.67
N LYS A 168 15.85 5.01 30.94
CA LYS A 168 15.94 3.95 31.96
C LYS A 168 14.59 3.29 32.27
N PHE A 169 13.50 4.06 32.24
CA PHE A 169 12.15 3.50 32.46
C PHE A 169 11.72 2.64 31.27
N ILE A 170 12.14 3.03 30.06
CA ILE A 170 11.90 2.26 28.84
C ILE A 170 12.71 0.96 28.86
N GLU A 171 13.98 1.01 29.27
CA GLU A 171 14.82 -0.19 29.45
C GLU A 171 14.21 -1.17 30.46
N ARG A 172 13.71 -0.67 31.59
CA ARG A 172 12.95 -1.51 32.53
C ARG A 172 11.73 -2.14 31.86
N ALA A 173 10.91 -1.35 31.18
CA ALA A 173 9.73 -1.86 30.47
C ALA A 173 10.08 -2.90 29.39
N LEU A 174 11.23 -2.74 28.70
CA LEU A 174 11.76 -3.71 27.75
C LEU A 174 12.18 -5.02 28.45
N GLY A 175 12.75 -4.93 29.65
CA GLY A 175 13.09 -6.09 30.49
C GLY A 175 11.87 -6.88 30.98
N MET A 176 10.70 -6.22 31.06
CA MET A 176 9.42 -6.85 31.43
C MET A 176 8.71 -7.53 30.25
N LEU A 177 9.27 -7.55 29.04
CA LEU A 177 8.66 -8.27 27.91
C LEU A 177 8.91 -9.78 28.01
N ASP A 178 7.90 -10.61 27.73
CA ASP A 178 8.04 -12.09 27.75
C ASP A 178 9.04 -12.59 26.70
N GLY A 179 10.24 -12.99 27.16
CA GLY A 179 11.35 -13.43 26.32
C GLY A 179 11.11 -14.72 25.52
N ARG A 180 10.07 -15.50 25.87
CA ARG A 180 9.71 -16.74 25.15
C ARG A 180 9.13 -16.48 23.76
N PHE A 181 8.70 -15.24 23.48
CA PHE A 181 8.01 -14.91 22.23
C PHE A 181 8.64 -13.71 21.53
N ASP A 182 8.93 -13.89 20.25
CA ASP A 182 9.51 -12.85 19.42
C ASP A 182 8.42 -11.94 18.84
N GLY A 183 8.02 -10.92 19.62
CA GLY A 183 7.02 -9.95 19.20
C GLY A 183 6.53 -8.97 20.25
N GLY A 184 6.84 -9.16 21.54
CA GLY A 184 6.42 -8.24 22.60
C GLY A 184 6.86 -6.79 22.35
N MET A 185 6.03 -5.84 22.78
CA MET A 185 6.23 -4.42 22.48
C MET A 185 6.07 -3.51 23.69
N VAL A 186 6.93 -2.49 23.75
CA VAL A 186 6.74 -1.30 24.58
C VAL A 186 6.24 -0.18 23.67
N VAL A 187 5.08 0.39 23.98
CA VAL A 187 4.46 1.48 23.22
C VAL A 187 4.40 2.72 24.08
N ILE A 188 4.76 3.88 23.51
CA ILE A 188 4.85 5.14 24.23
C ILE A 188 4.07 6.20 23.46
N PHE A 189 3.12 6.84 24.12
CA PHE A 189 2.49 8.06 23.64
C PHE A 189 3.17 9.27 24.28
N HIS A 190 3.66 10.19 23.45
CA HIS A 190 4.33 11.38 23.94
C HIS A 190 3.80 12.65 23.29
N ARG A 191 3.36 13.57 24.16
CA ARG A 191 2.83 14.89 23.81
C ARG A 191 3.94 15.88 23.48
N ALA A 192 4.66 15.63 22.39
CA ALA A 192 5.65 16.53 21.83
C ALA A 192 5.89 16.19 20.35
N GLY A 193 6.50 17.11 19.60
CA GLY A 193 6.86 16.88 18.20
C GLY A 193 7.94 15.79 17.99
N SER A 194 8.68 15.41 19.04
CA SER A 194 9.63 14.29 19.00
C SER A 194 10.00 13.81 20.42
N LEU A 195 10.41 12.55 20.55
CA LEU A 195 11.02 11.98 21.76
C LEU A 195 12.37 11.37 21.36
N HIS A 196 13.46 11.81 22.00
CA HIS A 196 14.79 11.24 21.77
C HIS A 196 15.11 10.16 22.81
N LEU A 197 15.64 9.03 22.36
CA LEU A 197 15.84 7.83 23.18
C LEU A 197 17.31 7.37 23.32
N ASP A 198 18.27 8.30 23.18
CA ASP A 198 19.71 8.13 23.47
C ASP A 198 20.30 6.73 23.16
N GLY A 199 20.13 6.26 21.93
CA GLY A 199 20.73 4.99 21.44
C GLY A 199 19.77 3.82 21.25
N LEU A 200 18.51 3.94 21.69
CA LEU A 200 17.47 2.96 21.37
C LEU A 200 16.94 3.14 19.94
N VAL A 201 16.68 2.01 19.27
CA VAL A 201 16.10 1.99 17.91
C VAL A 201 14.63 1.61 17.96
N CYS A 202 13.80 2.43 17.33
CA CYS A 202 12.37 2.15 17.20
C CYS A 202 12.06 0.97 16.27
N HIS A 203 11.09 0.15 16.66
CA HIS A 203 10.40 -0.76 15.75
C HIS A 203 9.49 0.01 14.78
N SER A 204 8.80 1.03 15.28
CA SER A 204 8.03 1.96 14.47
C SER A 204 7.85 3.29 15.16
N THR A 205 7.56 4.33 14.37
CA THR A 205 7.24 5.66 14.88
C THR A 205 6.16 6.26 14.00
N ALA A 206 5.13 6.83 14.63
CA ALA A 206 4.08 7.59 13.97
C ALA A 206 3.98 8.97 14.63
N SER A 207 3.64 9.99 13.87
CA SER A 207 3.46 11.36 14.34
C SER A 207 2.07 11.88 13.98
N PHE A 208 1.55 12.78 14.79
CA PHE A 208 0.30 13.50 14.55
C PHE A 208 0.54 15.00 14.71
N PRO A 209 1.14 15.65 13.69
CA PRO A 209 1.58 17.04 13.78
C PRO A 209 0.41 18.04 13.83
N SER A 210 -0.79 17.64 13.44
CA SER A 210 -2.00 18.47 13.37
C SER A 210 -2.84 18.48 14.65
N GLY A 211 -2.39 17.83 15.72
CA GLY A 211 -3.12 17.83 16.98
C GLY A 211 -3.35 19.24 17.52
N VAL A 212 -4.55 19.51 18.04
CA VAL A 212 -4.95 20.81 18.61
C VAL A 212 -5.72 20.58 19.90
N ILE A 213 -5.36 21.31 20.94
CA ILE A 213 -6.16 21.42 22.16
C ILE A 213 -6.88 22.76 22.16
N ARG A 214 -8.19 22.70 22.43
CA ARG A 214 -9.06 23.88 22.57
C ARG A 214 -9.43 24.08 24.02
N VAL A 215 -9.39 25.33 24.46
CA VAL A 215 -9.82 25.74 25.80
C VAL A 215 -10.70 26.98 25.69
N THR A 216 -11.76 27.04 26.49
CA THR A 216 -12.63 28.21 26.56
C THR A 216 -11.86 29.41 27.12
N ASN A 217 -12.04 30.57 26.50
CA ASN A 217 -11.46 31.85 26.90
C ASN A 217 -12.23 32.46 28.09
N ASP A 218 -12.29 31.72 29.19
CA ASP A 218 -12.84 32.14 30.48
C ASP A 218 -11.74 32.19 31.53
N ASP A 219 -11.74 33.18 32.41
CA ASP A 219 -10.67 33.41 33.38
C ASP A 219 -10.46 32.21 34.34
N ALA A 220 -11.55 31.61 34.83
CA ALA A 220 -11.46 30.47 35.76
C ALA A 220 -10.97 29.21 35.06
N ILE A 221 -11.42 29.00 33.82
CA ILE A 221 -10.96 27.88 32.98
C ILE A 221 -9.48 28.05 32.62
N LEU A 222 -9.06 29.26 32.24
CA LEU A 222 -7.68 29.57 31.90
C LEU A 222 -6.73 29.40 33.09
N ASP A 223 -7.16 29.74 34.31
CA ASP A 223 -6.37 29.51 35.52
C ASP A 223 -6.10 28.01 35.74
N ALA A 224 -7.13 27.17 35.61
CA ALA A 224 -6.99 25.72 35.75
C ALA A 224 -6.11 25.13 34.63
N PHE A 225 -6.33 25.57 33.39
CA PHE A 225 -5.56 25.16 32.23
C PHE A 225 -4.08 25.51 32.36
N ALA A 226 -3.77 26.76 32.72
CA ALA A 226 -2.40 27.25 32.86
C ALA A 226 -1.64 26.53 33.96
N ARG A 227 -2.27 26.27 35.13
CA ARG A 227 -1.70 25.45 36.21
C ARG A 227 -1.34 24.05 35.73
N PHE A 228 -2.25 23.40 35.01
CA PHE A 228 -2.03 22.06 34.46
C PHE A 228 -0.87 22.03 33.45
N VAL A 229 -0.86 22.96 32.48
CA VAL A 229 0.19 23.05 31.45
C VAL A 229 1.56 23.39 32.07
N ALA A 230 1.60 24.33 33.01
CA ALA A 230 2.83 24.70 33.73
C ALA A 230 3.33 23.55 34.61
N GLY A 231 2.43 22.77 35.20
CA GLY A 231 2.71 21.65 36.08
C GLY A 231 2.96 22.05 37.54
N TYR A 232 2.47 23.21 37.97
CA TYR A 232 2.60 23.73 39.33
C TYR A 232 1.28 24.30 39.82
N ALA A 233 1.03 24.18 41.12
CA ALA A 233 -0.06 24.88 41.78
C ALA A 233 0.34 26.34 42.09
N VAL A 234 -0.66 27.21 42.09
CA VAL A 234 -0.54 28.64 42.46
C VAL A 234 -1.65 28.89 43.46
N ASP A 235 -1.27 29.16 44.72
CA ASP A 235 -2.17 29.30 45.86
C ASP A 235 -3.07 30.52 45.73
N ASP A 236 -4.30 30.46 46.26
CA ASP A 236 -5.31 31.50 46.06
C ASP A 236 -5.22 32.69 47.04
N VAL A 237 -4.13 32.79 47.83
CA VAL A 237 -4.14 33.57 49.08
C VAL A 237 -3.22 34.80 49.11
N ASP A 238 -2.18 34.89 48.26
CA ASP A 238 -1.23 36.03 48.26
C ASP A 238 -1.29 36.91 46.99
N GLU A 239 -0.85 38.18 47.11
CA GLU A 239 -0.87 39.16 46.01
C GLU A 239 0.03 38.75 44.83
N GLN A 240 1.14 38.04 45.10
CA GLN A 240 2.04 37.55 44.06
C GLN A 240 1.37 36.48 43.19
N SER A 241 0.57 35.59 43.79
CA SER A 241 -0.19 34.54 43.11
C SER A 241 -1.33 35.10 42.25
N VAL A 242 -1.94 36.21 42.67
CA VAL A 242 -2.91 36.96 41.85
C VAL A 242 -2.21 37.54 40.60
N SER A 243 -1.02 38.13 40.78
CA SER A 243 -0.23 38.67 39.66
C SER A 243 0.18 37.57 38.67
N ILE A 244 0.67 36.42 39.15
CA ILE A 244 1.08 35.29 38.29
C ILE A 244 -0.10 34.77 37.47
N ARG A 245 -1.30 34.66 38.05
CA ARG A 245 -2.51 34.24 37.30
C ARG A 245 -2.90 35.23 36.22
N SER A 246 -2.86 36.52 36.51
CA SER A 246 -3.13 37.56 35.51
C SER A 246 -2.16 37.44 34.33
N ASP A 247 -0.85 37.32 34.61
CA ASP A 247 0.18 37.10 33.60
C ASP A 247 -0.06 35.82 32.79
N TRP A 248 -0.42 34.72 33.45
CA TRP A 248 -0.70 33.45 32.80
C TRP A 248 -1.91 33.51 31.86
N ARG A 249 -2.98 34.20 32.26
CA ARG A 249 -4.15 34.44 31.39
C ARG A 249 -3.76 35.25 30.16
N GLU A 250 -2.95 36.29 30.32
CA GLU A 250 -2.44 37.10 29.21
C GLU A 250 -1.57 36.28 28.26
N VAL A 251 -0.68 35.43 28.79
CA VAL A 251 0.12 34.49 28.00
C VAL A 251 -0.76 33.52 27.22
N CYS A 252 -1.79 32.94 27.85
CA CYS A 252 -2.72 32.05 27.16
C CYS A 252 -3.44 32.77 26.00
N ARG A 253 -3.94 33.99 26.24
CA ARG A 253 -4.66 34.77 25.22
C ARG A 253 -3.78 35.26 24.08
N SER A 254 -2.53 35.60 24.36
CA SER A 254 -1.58 36.10 23.36
C SER A 254 -1.05 34.97 22.46
N LEU A 255 -0.83 33.78 23.02
CA LEU A 255 -0.30 32.62 22.28
C LEU A 255 -1.40 31.76 21.64
N GLY A 256 -2.61 31.79 22.19
CA GLY A 256 -3.77 31.04 21.72
C GLY A 256 -4.35 31.61 20.42
N ARG A 257 -4.72 30.75 19.48
CA ARG A 257 -5.41 31.16 18.25
C ARG A 257 -6.92 31.16 18.48
N ARG A 258 -7.59 32.28 18.18
CA ARG A 258 -9.05 32.33 18.11
C ARG A 258 -9.54 31.75 16.80
N GLU A 259 -10.52 30.86 16.85
CA GLU A 259 -11.15 30.30 15.65
C GLU A 259 -12.28 31.24 15.20
N GLY A 260 -12.35 31.57 13.91
CA GLY A 260 -13.32 32.54 13.39
C GLY A 260 -14.78 32.12 13.59
N ALA A 261 -15.05 30.82 13.71
CA ALA A 261 -16.38 30.27 13.97
C ALA A 261 -16.73 30.18 15.48
N HIS A 262 -15.72 30.17 16.36
CA HIS A 262 -15.85 30.02 17.80
C HIS A 262 -14.84 30.95 18.52
N PRO A 263 -15.10 32.27 18.54
CA PRO A 263 -14.16 33.27 19.06
C PRO A 263 -13.89 33.15 20.57
N ASP A 264 -14.76 32.44 21.27
CA ASP A 264 -14.75 32.06 22.66
C ASP A 264 -13.80 30.89 22.97
N LEU A 265 -13.24 30.22 21.96
CA LEU A 265 -12.22 29.18 22.11
C LEU A 265 -10.82 29.66 21.74
N LEU A 266 -9.82 29.24 22.53
CA LEU A 266 -8.40 29.38 22.23
C LEU A 266 -7.84 28.01 21.84
N GLY A 267 -7.26 27.92 20.64
CA GLY A 267 -6.56 26.74 20.15
C GLY A 267 -5.05 26.80 20.37
N PHE A 268 -4.46 25.67 20.77
CA PHE A 268 -3.02 25.46 20.90
C PHE A 268 -2.59 24.18 20.18
N GLY A 269 -1.46 24.24 19.47
CA GLY A 269 -0.89 23.06 18.80
C GLY A 269 -0.42 22.01 19.81
N ALA A 270 -0.84 20.77 19.64
CA ALA A 270 -0.51 19.65 20.50
C ALA A 270 -0.07 18.46 19.64
N PRO A 271 1.11 18.54 19.00
CA PRO A 271 1.62 17.43 18.21
C PRO A 271 1.89 16.22 19.12
N GLU A 272 1.55 15.04 18.63
CA GLU A 272 1.73 13.78 19.35
C GLU A 272 2.63 12.84 18.57
N VAL A 273 3.37 11.99 19.28
CA VAL A 273 4.12 10.90 18.67
C VAL A 273 3.82 9.58 19.38
N MET A 274 3.71 8.52 18.59
CA MET A 274 3.63 7.14 19.05
C MET A 274 4.92 6.44 18.68
N ILE A 275 5.60 5.88 19.68
CA ILE A 275 6.83 5.11 19.51
C ILE A 275 6.57 3.68 19.94
N ALA A 276 6.97 2.73 19.12
CA ALA A 276 6.96 1.31 19.46
C ALA A 276 8.39 0.78 19.48
N LEU A 277 8.71 0.03 20.52
CA LEU A 277 10.00 -0.61 20.75
C LEU A 277 9.76 -2.10 21.01
N THR A 278 10.70 -2.92 20.59
CA THR A 278 10.72 -4.36 20.94
C THR A 278 11.98 -4.64 21.74
N ARG A 279 12.16 -5.87 22.23
CA ARG A 279 13.41 -6.30 22.88
C ARG A 279 14.67 -6.03 22.06
N HIS A 280 14.54 -5.90 20.74
CA HIS A 280 15.64 -5.62 19.81
C HIS A 280 16.04 -4.13 19.75
N ALA A 281 15.38 -3.25 20.51
CA ALA A 281 15.66 -1.82 20.50
C ALA A 281 17.10 -1.47 20.94
N THR A 282 17.76 -2.35 21.69
CA THR A 282 19.14 -2.22 22.17
C THR A 282 20.19 -2.84 21.23
N SER A 283 19.79 -3.32 20.04
CA SER A 283 20.67 -4.05 19.10
C SER A 283 21.61 -3.18 18.26
N LEU A 284 21.54 -1.85 18.37
CA LEU A 284 22.33 -0.91 17.59
C LEU A 284 23.86 -1.14 17.67
N PRO A 285 24.46 -1.46 18.83
CA PRO A 285 25.89 -1.73 18.93
C PRO A 285 26.37 -2.88 18.01
N GLU A 286 25.51 -3.87 17.73
CA GLU A 286 25.85 -4.97 16.80
C GLU A 286 26.14 -4.45 15.39
N LEU A 287 25.40 -3.44 14.94
CA LEU A 287 25.57 -2.82 13.63
C LEU A 287 26.75 -1.83 13.63
N THR A 288 26.90 -1.05 14.71
CA THR A 288 28.02 -0.11 14.88
C THR A 288 29.38 -0.79 14.83
N ALA A 289 29.49 -2.05 15.27
CA ALA A 289 30.71 -2.83 15.16
C ALA A 289 31.06 -3.25 13.71
N GLN A 290 30.10 -3.21 12.78
CA GLN A 290 30.22 -3.81 11.45
C GLN A 290 30.13 -2.81 10.30
N VAL A 291 29.60 -1.61 10.53
CA VAL A 291 29.38 -0.59 9.51
C VAL A 291 29.89 0.76 10.04
N PRO A 292 30.62 1.54 9.22
CA PRO A 292 31.14 2.84 9.65
C PRO A 292 30.02 3.78 10.09
N LEU A 293 30.07 4.18 11.36
CA LEU A 293 29.21 5.21 11.92
C LEU A 293 29.79 6.58 11.54
N LEU A 294 28.94 7.52 11.10
CA LEU A 294 29.37 8.91 10.93
C LEU A 294 29.52 9.56 12.31
N ILE A 295 30.76 9.64 12.80
CA ILE A 295 31.12 10.28 14.09
C ILE A 295 31.15 11.81 13.92
N GLY A 296 30.62 12.57 14.89
CA GLY A 296 30.53 14.05 14.88
C GLY A 296 29.09 14.53 15.03
N SER A 297 28.75 15.75 14.60
CA SER A 297 27.35 16.21 14.44
C SER A 297 26.86 15.86 13.03
N PRO A 298 26.41 14.62 12.73
CA PRO A 298 26.22 14.13 11.36
C PRO A 298 25.03 14.85 10.70
N GLN A 299 24.08 15.28 11.53
CA GLN A 299 22.96 16.17 11.20
C GLN A 299 23.43 17.49 10.55
N ASN A 300 24.67 17.95 10.79
CA ASN A 300 25.17 19.18 10.16
C ASN A 300 25.41 19.01 8.65
N LYS A 301 25.65 17.79 8.15
CA LYS A 301 25.79 17.47 6.73
C LYS A 301 24.45 17.39 5.99
N ILE A 302 23.36 17.08 6.70
CA ILE A 302 21.99 16.99 6.14
C ILE A 302 21.52 18.36 5.69
N LYS A 303 21.27 18.57 4.41
CA LYS A 303 20.96 19.89 3.86
C LYS A 303 19.62 20.45 4.36
N ASN A 304 18.57 19.62 4.40
CA ASN A 304 17.27 20.03 4.90
C ASN A 304 17.32 20.23 6.43
N ARG A 305 17.04 21.45 6.89
CA ARG A 305 17.09 21.83 8.31
C ARG A 305 15.94 21.24 9.13
N GLN A 306 14.75 21.11 8.54
CA GLN A 306 13.60 20.49 9.21
C GLN A 306 13.84 19.01 9.48
N ALA A 307 14.44 18.28 8.53
CA ALA A 307 14.83 16.89 8.75
C ALA A 307 15.78 16.71 9.94
N ARG A 308 16.64 17.70 10.24
CA ARG A 308 17.56 17.63 11.40
C ARG A 308 16.84 17.61 12.75
N LEU A 309 15.60 18.11 12.81
CA LEU A 309 14.78 18.06 14.02
C LEU A 309 14.37 16.61 14.37
N HIS A 310 14.32 15.72 13.38
CA HIS A 310 13.93 14.32 13.53
C HIS A 310 15.03 13.39 14.09
N ARG A 311 15.95 13.89 14.94
CA ARG A 311 17.11 13.19 15.53
C ARG A 311 17.10 11.64 15.38
N PRO A 312 17.81 11.07 14.38
CA PRO A 312 17.86 9.62 14.15
C PRO A 312 18.61 8.91 15.28
N ALA A 313 18.42 7.58 15.39
CA ALA A 313 19.17 6.77 16.36
C ALA A 313 20.67 6.71 15.99
N ALA A 314 20.96 6.55 14.70
CA ALA A 314 22.31 6.56 14.15
C ALA A 314 22.28 6.92 12.66
N VAL A 315 23.39 7.46 12.16
CA VAL A 315 23.61 7.68 10.72
C VAL A 315 24.86 6.92 10.30
N PHE A 316 24.69 5.92 9.44
CA PHE A 316 25.77 5.09 8.91
C PHE A 316 26.23 5.59 7.55
N GLY A 317 27.54 5.59 7.34
CA GLY A 317 28.17 5.97 6.07
C GLY A 317 28.80 4.75 5.40
N PRO A 318 28.02 3.90 4.73
CA PRO A 318 28.53 2.71 4.06
C PRO A 318 29.49 3.08 2.92
N THR A 319 30.67 2.48 2.90
CA THR A 319 31.69 2.68 1.86
C THR A 319 31.77 1.55 0.82
N GLU A 320 31.05 0.45 1.04
CA GLU A 320 31.02 -0.75 0.19
C GLU A 320 29.65 -1.40 0.24
N ILE A 321 29.28 -2.18 -0.79
CA ILE A 321 27.94 -2.77 -0.92
C ILE A 321 27.66 -3.75 0.23
N GLN A 322 28.69 -4.45 0.74
CA GLN A 322 28.57 -5.37 1.87
C GLN A 322 28.06 -4.67 3.14
N HIS A 323 28.44 -3.40 3.37
CA HIS A 323 27.90 -2.62 4.47
C HIS A 323 26.38 -2.42 4.35
N LEU A 324 25.88 -2.16 3.15
CA LEU A 324 24.43 -2.05 2.90
C LEU A 324 23.72 -3.37 3.17
N GLN A 325 24.28 -4.49 2.72
CA GLN A 325 23.74 -5.82 3.01
C GLN A 325 23.69 -6.09 4.52
N ARG A 326 24.72 -5.70 5.27
CA ARG A 326 24.76 -5.82 6.73
C ARG A 326 23.66 -4.97 7.39
N CYS A 327 23.46 -3.73 6.96
CA CYS A 327 22.35 -2.89 7.46
C CYS A 327 20.99 -3.55 7.22
N VAL A 328 20.74 -4.07 6.02
CA VAL A 328 19.47 -4.74 5.67
C VAL A 328 19.27 -6.02 6.48
N ARG A 329 20.28 -6.90 6.54
CA ARG A 329 20.20 -8.14 7.32
C ARG A 329 20.01 -7.87 8.81
N TRP A 330 20.67 -6.85 9.35
CA TRP A 330 20.47 -6.40 10.73
C TRP A 330 19.02 -5.91 10.93
N ALA A 331 18.46 -5.14 10.00
CA ALA A 331 17.09 -4.67 10.10
C ALA A 331 16.06 -5.81 10.02
N LEU A 332 16.30 -6.80 9.15
CA LEU A 332 15.48 -8.01 9.05
C LEU A 332 15.54 -8.84 10.35
N LYS A 333 16.75 -9.10 10.86
CA LYS A 333 16.99 -9.85 12.11
C LYS A 333 16.29 -9.19 13.30
N ASN A 334 16.44 -7.88 13.43
CA ASN A 334 15.97 -7.12 14.60
C ASN A 334 14.56 -6.52 14.41
N LYS A 335 13.93 -6.74 13.25
CA LYS A 335 12.62 -6.18 12.85
C LYS A 335 12.57 -4.65 12.98
N THR A 336 13.67 -3.97 12.66
CA THR A 336 13.78 -2.50 12.71
C THR A 336 13.58 -1.90 11.32
N LYS A 337 13.50 -0.58 11.27
CA LYS A 337 13.21 0.21 10.05
C LYS A 337 14.43 1.05 9.69
N LEU A 338 14.58 1.30 8.39
CA LEU A 338 15.68 2.06 7.82
C LEU A 338 15.14 3.26 7.04
N THR A 339 15.92 4.35 7.04
CA THR A 339 15.77 5.44 6.07
C THR A 339 17.05 5.60 5.27
N VAL A 340 16.95 6.08 4.03
CA VAL A 340 18.08 6.27 3.12
C VAL A 340 18.23 7.75 2.81
N VAL A 341 19.45 8.25 2.95
CA VAL A 341 19.83 9.64 2.72
C VAL A 341 20.78 9.69 1.54
N SER A 342 20.50 10.59 0.59
CA SER A 342 21.38 10.92 -0.53
C SER A 342 21.64 12.43 -0.50
N GLY A 343 21.10 13.21 -1.44
CA GLY A 343 21.25 14.68 -1.48
C GLY A 343 20.62 15.43 -0.29
N SER A 344 19.92 14.74 0.63
CA SER A 344 19.40 15.28 1.90
C SER A 344 18.46 16.50 1.79
N HIS A 345 17.76 16.62 0.66
CA HIS A 345 16.85 17.74 0.37
C HIS A 345 15.42 17.56 0.92
N SER A 346 14.96 16.32 1.08
CA SER A 346 13.64 16.03 1.65
C SER A 346 13.62 16.29 3.16
N ASP A 347 12.51 16.84 3.67
CA ASP A 347 12.23 16.95 5.10
C ASP A 347 11.99 15.59 5.76
N GLN A 348 11.75 14.55 4.95
CA GLN A 348 11.39 13.20 5.37
C GLN A 348 12.58 12.22 5.36
N CYS A 349 13.80 12.70 5.06
CA CYS A 349 14.98 11.82 4.93
C CYS A 349 15.52 11.31 6.28
N LEU A 350 15.16 11.94 7.39
CA LEU A 350 15.50 11.52 8.76
C LEU A 350 14.25 11.33 9.60
N TRP A 351 14.30 10.37 10.53
CA TRP A 351 13.19 10.04 11.41
C TRP A 351 13.65 9.78 12.84
N PRO A 352 12.87 10.17 13.87
CA PRO A 352 13.31 10.07 15.27
C PRO A 352 13.61 8.64 15.67
N ASN A 353 14.80 8.39 16.22
CA ASN A 353 15.25 7.07 16.70
C ASN A 353 15.19 5.95 15.63
N VAL A 354 15.28 6.31 14.35
CA VAL A 354 15.41 5.38 13.22
C VAL A 354 16.85 5.37 12.74
N VAL A 355 17.32 4.25 12.20
CA VAL A 355 18.65 4.16 11.60
C VAL A 355 18.62 4.74 10.17
N ALA A 356 19.50 5.70 9.92
CA ALA A 356 19.68 6.33 8.61
C ALA A 356 20.94 5.82 7.92
N ILE A 357 20.83 5.58 6.61
CA ILE A 357 21.93 5.15 5.74
C ILE A 357 22.27 6.31 4.81
N ASP A 358 23.43 6.92 5.00
CA ASP A 358 23.94 8.02 4.18
C ASP A 358 24.75 7.49 3.00
N MET A 359 24.18 7.60 1.81
CA MET A 359 24.79 7.16 0.55
C MET A 359 25.90 8.10 0.06
N GLY A 360 26.28 9.14 0.81
CA GLY A 360 27.27 10.13 0.38
C GLY A 360 28.68 9.61 0.08
N PHE A 361 29.02 8.36 0.43
CA PHE A 361 30.27 7.70 0.02
C PHE A 361 30.17 6.92 -1.30
N PHE A 362 28.95 6.76 -1.81
CA PHE A 362 28.65 6.21 -3.14
C PHE A 362 28.39 7.37 -4.10
N ASP A 363 29.40 8.21 -4.37
CA ASP A 363 29.27 9.45 -5.14
C ASP A 363 29.96 9.41 -6.51
N LYS A 364 30.43 8.24 -6.95
CA LYS A 364 31.14 8.11 -8.23
C LYS A 364 30.20 8.27 -9.41
N VAL A 365 30.72 8.92 -10.45
CA VAL A 365 30.09 9.06 -11.77
C VAL A 365 31.06 8.56 -12.82
N GLN A 366 30.65 7.68 -13.72
CA GLN A 366 31.53 7.06 -14.73
C GLN A 366 30.82 7.01 -16.10
N ILE A 367 31.54 7.38 -17.15
CA ILE A 367 31.05 7.35 -18.53
C ILE A 367 31.50 6.02 -19.16
N CYS A 368 30.57 5.29 -19.74
CA CYS A 368 30.78 3.97 -20.35
C CYS A 368 30.37 3.99 -21.81
N VAL A 369 31.12 3.29 -22.67
CA VAL A 369 30.76 3.09 -24.08
C VAL A 369 30.35 1.63 -24.26
N ALA A 370 29.24 1.39 -24.96
CA ALA A 370 28.79 0.04 -25.28
C ALA A 370 29.82 -0.67 -26.18
N GLU A 371 30.28 -1.86 -25.78
CA GLU A 371 31.06 -2.71 -26.68
C GLU A 371 30.13 -3.27 -27.77
N ASP A 372 30.52 -3.09 -29.04
CA ASP A 372 29.76 -3.47 -30.23
C ASP A 372 29.39 -4.97 -30.20
N GLY A 373 28.14 -5.31 -29.84
CA GLY A 373 27.77 -6.71 -29.65
C GLY A 373 26.30 -7.06 -29.54
N LYS A 374 25.37 -6.23 -30.04
CA LYS A 374 24.01 -6.58 -30.55
C LYS A 374 23.20 -5.30 -30.76
N ALA A 375 23.15 -4.85 -32.02
CA ALA A 375 22.35 -3.72 -32.44
C ALA A 375 20.85 -3.96 -32.16
N THR A 376 20.25 -3.14 -31.31
CA THR A 376 18.80 -2.87 -31.33
C THR A 376 18.58 -1.49 -31.93
N CYS A 377 17.66 -1.41 -32.90
CA CYS A 377 17.49 -0.31 -33.82
C CYS A 377 16.95 0.98 -33.18
N THR A 378 17.82 1.92 -32.80
CA THR A 378 17.61 3.40 -32.91
C THR A 378 18.97 4.13 -32.82
N PRO A 379 19.19 5.24 -33.55
CA PRO A 379 20.48 5.93 -33.63
C PRO A 379 20.68 6.98 -32.51
N GLU A 380 20.56 6.58 -31.24
CA GLU A 380 20.78 7.47 -30.10
C GLU A 380 21.87 6.90 -29.16
N SER A 381 23.09 7.44 -29.27
CA SER A 381 24.22 7.36 -28.31
C SER A 381 24.51 5.98 -27.68
N ASN A 382 25.56 5.30 -28.17
CA ASN A 382 26.18 4.12 -27.52
C ASN A 382 26.88 4.43 -26.18
N VAL A 383 26.67 5.61 -25.61
CA VAL A 383 27.32 6.07 -24.38
C VAL A 383 26.31 6.11 -23.24
N PHE A 384 26.72 5.59 -22.08
CA PHE A 384 25.95 5.55 -20.85
C PHE A 384 26.71 6.25 -19.73
N VAL A 385 25.98 6.75 -18.74
CA VAL A 385 26.57 7.27 -17.48
C VAL A 385 26.09 6.40 -16.33
N VAL A 386 27.04 5.78 -15.63
CA VAL A 386 26.77 5.09 -14.37
C VAL A 386 27.03 6.08 -13.24
N ALA A 387 25.98 6.47 -12.52
CA ALA A 387 26.05 7.36 -11.37
C ALA A 387 25.63 6.62 -10.11
N GLU A 388 26.48 6.65 -9.08
CA GLU A 388 26.16 6.17 -7.76
C GLU A 388 25.20 7.14 -7.04
N THR A 389 24.37 6.63 -6.14
CA THR A 389 23.22 7.38 -5.61
C THR A 389 23.56 8.49 -4.62
N GLY A 390 24.79 8.58 -4.14
CA GLY A 390 25.33 9.72 -3.40
C GLY A 390 25.73 10.91 -4.29
N ALA A 391 25.89 10.71 -5.60
CA ALA A 391 26.27 11.77 -6.54
C ALA A 391 25.17 12.84 -6.65
N LYS A 392 25.58 14.12 -6.74
CA LYS A 392 24.65 15.23 -6.90
C LYS A 392 24.53 15.61 -8.37
N ALA A 393 23.42 16.28 -8.71
CA ALA A 393 23.13 16.71 -10.07
C ALA A 393 24.28 17.52 -10.69
N GLY A 394 24.88 18.44 -9.92
CA GLY A 394 26.03 19.25 -10.36
C GLY A 394 27.24 18.40 -10.72
N ASP A 395 27.59 17.42 -9.88
CA ASP A 395 28.74 16.54 -10.10
C ASP A 395 28.58 15.69 -11.38
N ILE A 396 27.35 15.22 -11.65
CA ILE A 396 27.02 14.45 -12.85
C ILE A 396 27.08 15.35 -14.10
N ILE A 397 26.46 16.54 -14.05
CA ILE A 397 26.44 17.49 -15.16
C ILE A 397 27.84 17.95 -15.50
N GLU A 398 28.66 18.36 -14.52
CA GLU A 398 30.04 18.79 -14.74
C GLU A 398 30.86 17.70 -15.44
N LYS A 399 30.79 16.46 -14.95
CA LYS A 399 31.55 15.35 -15.53
C LYS A 399 31.09 14.97 -16.94
N THR A 400 29.77 14.97 -17.18
CA THR A 400 29.22 14.62 -18.50
C THR A 400 29.49 15.72 -19.52
N MET A 401 29.38 16.99 -19.12
CA MET A 401 29.66 18.13 -19.99
C MET A 401 31.11 18.17 -20.44
N ALA A 402 32.07 17.80 -19.58
CA ALA A 402 33.47 17.67 -19.97
C ALA A 402 33.70 16.68 -21.12
N ALA A 403 32.77 15.73 -21.33
CA ALA A 403 32.77 14.77 -22.43
C ALA A 403 31.82 15.17 -23.59
N GLY A 404 31.25 16.38 -23.58
CA GLY A 404 30.27 16.83 -24.58
C GLY A 404 28.88 16.21 -24.42
N LEU A 405 28.59 15.61 -23.26
CA LEU A 405 27.36 14.89 -22.97
C LEU A 405 26.56 15.57 -21.84
N THR A 406 25.32 15.15 -21.66
CA THR A 406 24.47 15.56 -20.53
C THR A 406 23.46 14.47 -20.18
N VAL A 407 22.87 14.58 -18.98
CA VAL A 407 21.73 13.79 -18.50
C VAL A 407 20.66 14.78 -18.05
N PRO A 408 19.37 14.60 -18.38
CA PRO A 408 18.31 15.55 -18.03
C PRO A 408 17.98 15.49 -16.52
N LEU A 409 18.83 16.09 -15.70
CA LEU A 409 18.74 16.13 -14.23
C LEU A 409 17.95 17.37 -13.74
N GLY A 410 17.72 17.47 -12.43
CA GLY A 410 16.97 18.58 -11.83
C GLY A 410 17.75 19.91 -11.77
N SER A 411 17.02 21.02 -11.66
CA SER A 411 17.55 22.39 -11.77
C SER A 411 18.45 22.87 -10.62
N ARG A 412 18.73 22.04 -9.61
CA ARG A 412 19.51 22.44 -8.42
C ARG A 412 20.71 21.53 -8.23
N PRO A 413 21.96 22.07 -8.26
CA PRO A 413 23.16 21.25 -8.39
C PRO A 413 23.41 20.33 -7.20
N SER A 414 22.91 20.67 -6.02
CA SER A 414 23.11 19.89 -4.79
C SER A 414 22.14 18.72 -4.59
N VAL A 415 21.15 18.55 -5.48
CA VAL A 415 20.11 17.52 -5.33
C VAL A 415 20.66 16.15 -5.75
N GLY A 416 20.30 15.08 -5.01
CA GLY A 416 20.75 13.71 -5.26
C GLY A 416 19.61 12.74 -5.67
N ALA A 417 19.87 11.43 -5.53
CA ALA A 417 19.05 10.31 -6.03
C ALA A 417 17.57 10.33 -5.68
N GLY A 418 17.20 10.90 -4.53
CA GLY A 418 15.79 11.05 -4.15
C GLY A 418 14.94 11.71 -5.24
N LEU A 419 15.47 12.72 -5.95
CA LEU A 419 14.73 13.40 -7.01
C LEU A 419 14.60 12.54 -8.27
N TRP A 420 15.72 12.01 -8.77
CA TRP A 420 15.76 11.37 -10.08
C TRP A 420 15.23 9.93 -10.10
N LEU A 421 15.14 9.27 -8.93
CA LEU A 421 14.37 8.04 -8.76
C LEU A 421 12.85 8.29 -8.64
N GLN A 422 12.43 9.55 -8.44
CA GLN A 422 11.02 9.91 -8.27
C GLN A 422 10.44 10.67 -9.47
N GLY A 423 11.19 10.83 -10.55
CA GLY A 423 10.81 11.66 -11.69
C GLY A 423 12.04 12.43 -12.16
N GLY A 424 12.25 13.61 -11.60
CA GLY A 424 13.35 14.50 -11.95
C GLY A 424 12.89 15.53 -12.98
N ILE A 425 12.45 16.67 -12.45
CA ILE A 425 12.01 17.83 -13.23
C ILE A 425 13.15 18.84 -13.22
N GLY A 426 13.58 19.27 -14.40
CA GLY A 426 14.63 20.26 -14.60
C GLY A 426 14.62 20.87 -15.99
N HIS A 427 15.70 21.57 -16.35
CA HIS A 427 15.75 22.40 -17.56
C HIS A 427 15.57 21.63 -18.88
N LEU A 428 15.97 20.36 -18.92
CA LEU A 428 15.86 19.52 -20.12
C LEU A 428 14.59 18.67 -20.14
N THR A 429 13.69 18.83 -19.17
CA THR A 429 12.48 18.00 -19.05
C THR A 429 11.58 18.06 -20.28
N ARG A 430 11.39 19.25 -20.88
CA ARG A 430 10.60 19.41 -22.10
C ARG A 430 11.24 18.80 -23.34
N LEU A 431 12.58 18.74 -23.38
CA LEU A 431 13.33 18.27 -24.55
C LEU A 431 13.52 16.74 -24.54
N HIS A 432 13.77 16.15 -23.37
CA HIS A 432 14.17 14.74 -23.24
C HIS A 432 13.29 13.90 -22.31
N GLY A 433 12.27 14.50 -21.68
CA GLY A 433 11.45 13.85 -20.66
C GLY A 433 12.05 13.97 -19.26
N LEU A 434 11.46 13.28 -18.29
CA LEU A 434 11.91 13.32 -16.90
C LEU A 434 13.26 12.61 -16.75
N THR A 435 14.01 12.89 -15.68
CA THR A 435 15.28 12.19 -15.42
C THR A 435 15.09 10.67 -15.36
N CYS A 436 14.00 10.21 -14.75
CA CYS A 436 13.68 8.79 -14.64
C CYS A 436 13.42 8.14 -16.01
N ASP A 437 13.10 8.91 -17.05
CA ASP A 437 12.94 8.39 -18.41
C ASP A 437 14.27 8.06 -19.08
N SER A 438 15.37 8.55 -18.50
CA SER A 438 16.74 8.24 -18.93
C SER A 438 17.36 7.07 -18.18
N ILE A 439 16.70 6.51 -17.17
CA ILE A 439 17.20 5.36 -16.42
C ILE A 439 16.98 4.08 -17.23
N VAL A 440 18.07 3.37 -17.54
CA VAL A 440 18.05 2.12 -18.33
C VAL A 440 18.49 0.90 -17.52
N GLY A 441 19.13 1.08 -16.37
CA GLY A 441 19.52 0.00 -15.47
C GLY A 441 19.92 0.50 -14.09
N ALA A 442 20.03 -0.40 -13.12
CA ALA A 442 20.44 -0.08 -11.75
C ALA A 442 21.07 -1.27 -11.02
N VAL A 443 21.87 -0.95 -10.02
CA VAL A 443 22.35 -1.88 -8.99
C VAL A 443 21.68 -1.50 -7.67
N MET A 444 21.09 -2.45 -6.97
CA MET A 444 20.39 -2.20 -5.71
C MET A 444 20.52 -3.36 -4.72
N VAL A 445 20.35 -3.09 -3.43
CA VAL A 445 20.23 -4.11 -2.40
C VAL A 445 18.76 -4.35 -2.09
N SER A 446 18.31 -5.59 -2.26
CA SER A 446 16.97 -6.03 -1.89
C SER A 446 16.76 -5.90 -0.39
N VAL A 447 15.67 -5.27 0.04
CA VAL A 447 15.34 -5.18 1.47
C VAL A 447 14.54 -6.37 1.98
N SER A 448 14.10 -7.28 1.10
CA SER A 448 13.47 -8.54 1.50
C SER A 448 14.50 -9.63 1.86
N SER A 449 15.68 -9.62 1.24
CA SER A 449 16.70 -10.68 1.40
C SER A 449 18.11 -10.17 1.73
N GLY A 450 18.43 -8.90 1.48
CA GLY A 450 19.79 -8.37 1.54
C GLY A 450 20.69 -8.81 0.37
N GLN A 451 20.13 -9.40 -0.69
CA GLN A 451 20.87 -9.72 -1.92
C GLN A 451 21.13 -8.47 -2.77
N VAL A 452 22.21 -8.51 -3.55
CA VAL A 452 22.52 -7.48 -4.54
C VAL A 452 21.85 -7.84 -5.84
N LEU A 453 21.04 -6.93 -6.37
CA LEU A 453 20.30 -7.09 -7.60
C LEU A 453 20.89 -6.20 -8.69
N CYS A 454 21.01 -6.76 -9.89
CA CYS A 454 21.33 -6.03 -11.11
C CYS A 454 20.10 -6.09 -12.04
N ILE A 455 19.51 -4.94 -12.34
CA ILE A 455 18.28 -4.85 -13.14
C ILE A 455 18.49 -3.97 -14.36
N GLY A 456 17.92 -4.37 -15.50
CA GLY A 456 18.02 -3.61 -16.74
C GLY A 456 19.41 -3.64 -17.38
N ASN A 457 19.78 -2.56 -18.07
CA ASN A 457 21.06 -2.43 -18.76
C ASN A 457 22.10 -1.78 -17.83
N VAL A 458 22.93 -2.61 -17.20
CA VAL A 458 24.08 -2.19 -16.39
C VAL A 458 25.37 -2.63 -17.11
N PRO A 459 26.31 -1.72 -17.41
CA PRO A 459 27.55 -2.09 -18.08
C PRO A 459 28.36 -3.13 -17.30
N GLY A 460 29.01 -4.06 -18.00
CA GLY A 460 29.72 -5.21 -17.41
C GLY A 460 30.66 -4.87 -16.23
N PRO A 461 31.56 -3.87 -16.35
CA PRO A 461 32.45 -3.47 -15.26
C PRO A 461 31.76 -2.96 -13.98
N HIS A 462 30.47 -2.61 -14.08
CA HIS A 462 29.66 -2.07 -12.98
C HIS A 462 28.67 -3.09 -12.42
N GLN A 463 28.68 -4.34 -12.91
CA GLN A 463 27.91 -5.43 -12.33
C GLN A 463 28.70 -6.02 -11.15
N PRO A 464 28.24 -5.88 -9.89
CA PRO A 464 28.98 -6.41 -8.75
C PRO A 464 29.08 -7.93 -8.81
N ALA A 465 30.23 -8.47 -8.39
CA ALA A 465 30.40 -9.91 -8.30
C ALA A 465 29.35 -10.53 -7.35
N GLY A 466 28.66 -11.58 -7.82
CA GLY A 466 27.59 -12.23 -7.07
C GLY A 466 26.24 -11.50 -7.07
N SER A 467 26.06 -10.45 -7.90
CA SER A 467 24.74 -9.86 -8.12
C SER A 467 23.83 -10.80 -8.90
N GLU A 468 22.56 -10.83 -8.53
CA GLU A 468 21.53 -11.65 -9.20
C GLU A 468 20.66 -10.79 -10.12
N ARG A 469 20.17 -11.39 -11.22
CA ARG A 469 19.11 -10.81 -12.05
C ARG A 469 17.79 -11.45 -11.66
N PRO A 470 16.87 -10.72 -11.01
CA PRO A 470 15.60 -11.29 -10.57
C PRO A 470 14.64 -11.48 -11.76
N GLU A 471 13.74 -12.47 -11.69
CA GLU A 471 12.74 -12.74 -12.74
C GLU A 471 11.83 -11.52 -13.02
N ASN A 472 11.56 -10.72 -11.99
CA ASN A 472 10.75 -9.49 -12.08
C ASN A 472 11.60 -8.22 -12.31
N GLU A 473 12.80 -8.32 -12.89
CA GLU A 473 13.70 -7.16 -13.08
C GLU A 473 13.04 -6.00 -13.85
N ALA A 474 12.16 -6.31 -14.81
CA ALA A 474 11.43 -5.30 -15.58
C ALA A 474 10.45 -4.50 -14.70
N ASP A 475 9.79 -5.16 -13.75
CA ASP A 475 8.90 -4.51 -12.79
C ASP A 475 9.68 -3.64 -11.81
N LEU A 476 10.85 -4.09 -11.34
CA LEU A 476 11.71 -3.32 -10.46
C LEU A 476 12.29 -2.08 -11.17
N LEU A 477 12.74 -2.24 -12.42
CA LEU A 477 13.25 -1.13 -13.23
C LEU A 477 12.14 -0.11 -13.48
N TRP A 478 10.94 -0.58 -13.81
CA TRP A 478 9.75 0.28 -13.93
C TRP A 478 9.44 1.02 -12.63
N ALA A 479 9.54 0.34 -11.48
CA ALA A 479 9.21 0.88 -10.17
C ALA A 479 10.17 1.99 -9.72
N ILE A 480 11.49 1.81 -9.92
CA ILE A 480 12.48 2.85 -9.56
C ILE A 480 12.44 4.06 -10.49
N ARG A 481 11.76 3.96 -11.64
CA ARG A 481 11.51 5.07 -12.56
C ARG A 481 10.27 5.86 -12.12
N GLY A 482 10.34 6.46 -10.94
CA GLY A 482 9.28 7.31 -10.38
C GLY A 482 8.86 6.94 -8.96
N GLY A 483 9.00 5.68 -8.54
CA GLY A 483 8.60 5.19 -7.23
C GLY A 483 9.60 5.44 -6.10
N GLY A 484 10.76 6.03 -6.41
CA GLY A 484 11.77 6.42 -5.44
C GLY A 484 12.44 5.25 -4.72
N THR A 485 12.78 5.48 -3.46
CA THR A 485 13.50 4.52 -2.60
C THR A 485 12.59 3.45 -1.99
N ASN A 486 11.42 3.16 -2.57
CA ASN A 486 10.46 2.24 -1.98
C ASN A 486 10.84 0.76 -2.09
N PHE A 487 11.64 0.38 -3.09
CA PHE A 487 11.75 -1.02 -3.53
C PHE A 487 13.09 -1.66 -3.17
N GLY A 488 14.01 -0.90 -2.58
CA GLY A 488 15.31 -1.36 -2.11
C GLY A 488 16.30 -0.19 -2.01
N ILE A 489 17.52 -0.49 -1.55
CA ILE A 489 18.57 0.53 -1.44
C ILE A 489 19.33 0.57 -2.77
N VAL A 490 19.02 1.55 -3.62
CA VAL A 490 19.69 1.72 -4.91
C VAL A 490 21.12 2.22 -4.68
N VAL A 491 22.09 1.51 -5.22
CA VAL A 491 23.54 1.81 -5.11
C VAL A 491 23.97 2.69 -6.27
N SER A 492 23.61 2.31 -7.50
CA SER A 492 23.94 3.05 -8.70
C SER A 492 22.88 2.86 -9.78
N VAL A 493 22.87 3.78 -10.73
CA VAL A 493 21.93 3.83 -11.84
C VAL A 493 22.69 4.10 -13.13
N THR A 494 22.27 3.45 -14.19
CA THR A 494 22.77 3.67 -15.55
C THR A 494 21.79 4.55 -16.31
N PHE A 495 22.30 5.68 -16.79
CA PHE A 495 21.57 6.64 -17.62
C PHE A 495 21.96 6.51 -19.09
N LYS A 496 20.99 6.65 -19.98
CA LYS A 496 21.27 7.11 -21.35
C LYS A 496 21.69 8.58 -21.35
N THR A 497 22.57 8.96 -22.26
CA THR A 497 23.10 10.32 -22.38
C THR A 497 22.63 11.02 -23.64
N TYR A 498 22.72 12.35 -23.62
CA TYR A 498 22.40 13.24 -24.74
C TYR A 498 23.57 14.17 -25.02
N THR A 499 23.62 14.77 -26.21
CA THR A 499 24.60 15.81 -26.53
C THR A 499 24.39 17.03 -25.64
N SER A 500 25.46 17.55 -25.05
CA SER A 500 25.39 18.74 -24.19
C SER A 500 24.98 19.99 -25.01
N PRO A 501 23.90 20.70 -24.63
CA PRO A 501 23.51 21.94 -25.29
C PRO A 501 24.14 23.17 -24.60
N THR A 502 24.13 24.27 -25.34
CA THR A 502 24.25 25.64 -24.78
C THR A 502 22.87 26.24 -24.59
N TYR A 503 22.74 27.16 -23.63
CA TYR A 503 21.47 27.76 -23.23
C TYR A 503 21.50 29.26 -23.41
N SER A 504 20.50 29.81 -24.11
CA SER A 504 20.16 31.23 -24.05
C SER A 504 19.16 31.43 -22.92
N VAL A 505 19.54 32.18 -21.88
CA VAL A 505 18.75 32.42 -20.65
C VAL A 505 18.35 33.88 -20.59
N ARG A 506 17.05 34.12 -20.43
CA ARG A 506 16.44 35.46 -20.39
C ARG A 506 15.53 35.59 -19.19
N ASN A 507 15.58 36.74 -18.52
CA ASN A 507 14.79 37.01 -17.32
C ASN A 507 13.91 38.25 -17.49
N TRP A 508 12.69 38.19 -16.96
CA TRP A 508 11.77 39.32 -16.83
C TRP A 508 11.28 39.43 -15.39
N ILE A 509 11.06 40.67 -14.94
CA ILE A 509 10.46 40.97 -13.64
C ILE A 509 9.32 41.95 -13.88
N VAL A 510 8.09 41.48 -13.72
CA VAL A 510 6.88 42.26 -14.00
C VAL A 510 6.17 42.59 -12.69
N PRO A 511 6.11 43.86 -12.27
CA PRO A 511 5.29 44.26 -11.12
C PRO A 511 3.80 44.14 -11.48
N LEU A 512 2.99 43.58 -10.58
CA LEU A 512 1.56 43.36 -10.79
C LEU A 512 0.75 44.36 -9.95
N ARG A 513 0.13 45.35 -10.59
CA ARG A 513 -0.64 46.41 -9.92
C ARG A 513 -2.10 46.02 -9.80
N GLY A 514 -2.43 45.35 -8.70
CA GLY A 514 -3.79 44.97 -8.37
C GLY A 514 -4.24 43.66 -9.03
N ASP A 515 -5.49 43.29 -8.73
CA ASP A 515 -5.95 41.92 -8.92
C ASP A 515 -6.20 41.57 -10.39
N SER A 516 -6.82 42.47 -11.14
CA SER A 516 -7.15 42.26 -12.55
C SER A 516 -5.90 42.14 -13.43
N GLU A 517 -4.85 42.93 -13.16
CA GLU A 517 -3.61 42.86 -13.92
C GLU A 517 -2.88 41.54 -13.67
N ALA A 518 -2.83 41.08 -12.43
CA ALA A 518 -2.22 39.79 -12.09
C ALA A 518 -2.91 38.61 -12.79
N LEU A 519 -4.25 38.58 -12.82
CA LEU A 519 -5.01 37.55 -13.53
C LEU A 519 -4.75 37.60 -15.03
N LEU A 520 -4.81 38.79 -15.65
CA LEU A 520 -4.57 38.99 -17.08
C LEU A 520 -3.15 38.56 -17.48
N LYS A 521 -2.13 38.93 -16.69
CA LYS A 521 -0.74 38.56 -16.99
C LYS A 521 -0.51 37.05 -16.88
N LEU A 522 -1.13 36.38 -15.92
CA LEU A 522 -1.08 34.92 -15.80
C LEU A 522 -1.78 34.23 -16.97
N GLU A 523 -2.93 34.73 -17.41
CA GLU A 523 -3.64 34.23 -18.60
C GLU A 523 -2.80 34.38 -19.87
N MET A 524 -2.27 35.58 -20.13
CA MET A 524 -1.42 35.83 -21.29
C MET A 524 -0.14 34.99 -21.27
N PHE A 525 0.46 34.78 -20.09
CA PHE A 525 1.63 33.93 -19.93
C PHE A 525 1.30 32.47 -20.25
N ASP A 526 0.24 31.92 -19.66
CA ASP A 526 -0.25 30.56 -19.89
C ASP A 526 -0.50 30.28 -21.39
N GLU A 527 -1.21 31.18 -22.07
CA GLU A 527 -1.51 31.05 -23.50
C GLU A 527 -0.29 31.08 -24.41
N LEU A 528 0.77 31.80 -24.03
CA LEU A 528 2.01 31.90 -24.80
C LEU A 528 2.97 30.77 -24.52
N VAL A 529 2.97 30.25 -23.29
CA VAL A 529 3.97 29.30 -22.82
C VAL A 529 3.49 27.86 -23.02
N ALA A 530 2.36 27.49 -22.41
CA ALA A 530 1.91 26.09 -22.34
C ALA A 530 1.66 25.46 -23.72
N GLY A 531 1.07 26.23 -24.66
CA GLY A 531 0.65 25.70 -25.96
C GLY A 531 1.47 26.15 -27.18
N LYS A 532 2.36 27.14 -27.05
CA LYS A 532 2.97 27.82 -28.22
C LYS A 532 4.50 27.83 -28.23
N LEU A 533 5.17 27.43 -27.15
CA LEU A 533 6.62 27.33 -27.14
C LEU A 533 7.12 26.03 -27.78
N PRO A 534 8.21 26.09 -28.57
CA PRO A 534 8.93 24.91 -29.04
C PRO A 534 9.41 23.99 -27.91
N ARG A 535 9.80 22.75 -28.27
CA ARG A 535 10.25 21.73 -27.30
C ARG A 535 11.61 22.01 -26.66
N ASP A 536 12.46 22.73 -27.37
CA ASP A 536 13.79 23.19 -26.97
C ASP A 536 13.74 24.51 -26.18
N CYS A 537 12.55 25.08 -26.00
CA CYS A 537 12.30 26.25 -25.18
C CYS A 537 11.47 25.89 -23.94
N SER A 538 11.82 26.48 -22.81
CA SER A 538 11.00 26.47 -21.59
C SER A 538 10.93 27.87 -20.98
N ALA A 539 9.90 28.13 -20.18
CA ALA A 539 9.72 29.41 -19.51
C ALA A 539 9.08 29.15 -18.14
N ASP A 540 9.89 29.26 -17.10
CA ASP A 540 9.43 29.08 -15.71
C ASP A 540 8.95 30.42 -15.16
N ALA A 541 7.90 30.39 -14.34
CA ALA A 541 7.33 31.57 -13.71
C ALA A 541 7.44 31.53 -12.18
N TYR A 542 7.65 32.70 -11.58
CA TYR A 542 7.76 32.89 -10.14
C TYR A 542 6.76 33.96 -9.70
N LEU A 543 5.85 33.60 -8.80
CA LEU A 543 4.99 34.56 -8.11
C LEU A 543 5.54 34.79 -6.72
N TYR A 544 5.88 36.02 -6.41
CA TYR A 544 6.49 36.40 -5.13
C TYR A 544 6.16 37.84 -4.76
N TRP A 545 6.56 38.24 -3.56
CA TRP A 545 6.37 39.60 -3.09
C TRP A 545 7.70 40.29 -2.86
N ASP A 546 7.79 41.54 -3.31
CA ASP A 546 8.97 42.37 -3.09
C ASP A 546 8.59 43.84 -3.09
N VAL A 547 9.31 44.67 -2.32
CA VAL A 547 9.12 46.13 -2.21
C VAL A 547 7.64 46.55 -2.11
N GLY A 548 6.85 45.85 -1.29
CA GLY A 548 5.44 46.20 -1.04
C GLY A 548 4.45 45.83 -2.15
N GLN A 549 4.85 45.08 -3.17
CA GLN A 549 3.97 44.66 -4.27
C GLN A 549 4.23 43.21 -4.73
N MET A 550 3.25 42.64 -5.44
CA MET A 550 3.39 41.32 -6.07
C MET A 550 4.16 41.44 -7.38
N HIS A 551 5.01 40.46 -7.68
CA HIS A 551 5.76 40.37 -8.93
C HIS A 551 5.55 39.01 -9.61
N LEU A 552 5.56 39.05 -10.94
CA LEU A 552 5.74 37.89 -11.81
C LEU A 552 7.16 37.92 -12.37
N GLY A 553 8.01 37.05 -11.85
CA GLY A 553 9.31 36.74 -12.43
C GLY A 553 9.16 35.68 -13.52
N VAL A 554 9.87 35.79 -14.63
CA VAL A 554 9.90 34.76 -15.69
C VAL A 554 11.34 34.51 -16.10
N THR A 555 11.75 33.25 -16.12
CA THR A 555 13.02 32.81 -16.70
C THR A 555 12.75 31.92 -17.90
N MET A 556 13.12 32.37 -19.09
CA MET A 556 13.09 31.57 -20.31
C MET A 556 14.48 31.00 -20.58
N TYR A 557 14.55 29.71 -20.93
CA TYR A 557 15.77 29.07 -21.40
C TYR A 557 15.52 28.33 -22.72
N GLU A 558 16.42 28.55 -23.67
CA GLU A 558 16.41 27.96 -25.02
C GLU A 558 17.66 27.11 -25.20
N ALA A 559 17.50 25.80 -25.34
CA ALA A 559 18.60 24.85 -25.49
C ALA A 559 18.96 24.65 -26.97
N SER A 560 20.24 24.78 -27.31
CA SER A 560 20.75 24.58 -28.67
C SER A 560 22.07 23.83 -28.69
N THR A 561 22.17 22.83 -29.57
CA THR A 561 23.43 22.14 -29.90
C THR A 561 24.20 22.83 -31.04
N LYS A 562 23.60 23.88 -31.64
CA LYS A 562 24.21 24.77 -32.65
C LYS A 562 24.52 26.13 -32.02
N ALA A 563 25.27 26.98 -32.72
CA ALA A 563 25.57 28.35 -32.26
C ALA A 563 24.27 29.10 -31.86
N PRO A 564 24.11 29.51 -30.59
CA PRO A 564 22.87 30.10 -30.10
C PRO A 564 22.64 31.50 -30.68
N ALA A 565 21.40 31.79 -31.08
CA ALA A 565 21.02 33.10 -31.60
C ALA A 565 20.75 34.08 -30.44
N LEU A 566 21.29 35.30 -30.54
CA LEU A 566 21.13 36.38 -29.55
C LEU A 566 19.70 36.96 -29.46
N GLN A 567 18.82 36.66 -30.42
CA GLN A 567 17.41 37.06 -30.41
C GLN A 567 16.57 36.06 -31.19
N THR A 568 15.48 35.58 -30.60
CA THR A 568 14.58 34.57 -31.19
C THR A 568 13.16 35.12 -31.30
N ALA A 569 12.38 34.60 -32.26
CA ALA A 569 10.99 35.01 -32.46
C ALA A 569 10.12 34.72 -31.22
N GLN A 570 10.51 33.74 -30.41
CA GLN A 570 9.86 33.34 -29.16
C GLN A 570 10.13 34.37 -28.06
N ALA A 571 11.38 34.81 -27.91
CA ALA A 571 11.75 35.88 -26.98
C ALA A 571 11.00 37.18 -27.30
N ASP A 572 10.87 37.54 -28.58
CA ASP A 572 10.13 38.73 -29.00
C ASP A 572 8.62 38.64 -28.68
N ARG A 573 8.03 37.44 -28.74
CA ARG A 573 6.62 37.22 -28.35
C ARG A 573 6.41 37.40 -26.85
N LEU A 574 7.32 36.86 -26.03
CA LEU A 574 7.29 37.02 -24.57
C LEU A 574 7.55 38.47 -24.15
N ALA A 575 8.51 39.15 -24.78
CA ALA A 575 8.81 40.56 -24.51
C ALA A 575 7.61 41.48 -24.82
N LYS A 576 6.79 41.17 -25.84
CA LYS A 576 5.55 41.93 -26.11
C LYS A 576 4.53 41.87 -24.96
N VAL A 577 4.55 40.80 -24.17
CA VAL A 577 3.61 40.59 -23.06
C VAL A 577 4.20 40.99 -21.71
N LEU A 578 5.46 40.65 -21.47
CA LEU A 578 6.14 40.88 -20.20
C LEU A 578 6.85 42.25 -20.14
N GLY A 579 7.05 42.90 -21.29
CA GLY A 579 7.75 44.17 -21.39
C GLY A 579 9.27 44.00 -21.52
N GLN A 580 10.01 44.93 -20.92
CA GLN A 580 11.46 45.00 -21.04
C GLN A 580 12.14 43.81 -20.34
N GLU A 581 13.10 43.19 -21.04
CA GLU A 581 13.95 42.12 -20.50
C GLU A 581 14.88 42.68 -19.41
N ALA A 582 14.97 41.97 -18.28
CA ALA A 582 15.82 42.36 -17.16
C ALA A 582 17.27 41.90 -17.35
N SER A 583 17.51 40.73 -17.95
CA SER A 583 18.85 40.24 -18.29
C SER A 583 18.82 39.13 -19.35
N SER A 584 19.88 39.05 -20.16
CA SER A 584 20.13 38.05 -21.20
C SER A 584 21.53 37.49 -21.07
N LYS A 585 21.71 36.17 -21.08
CA LYS A 585 23.04 35.52 -21.13
C LYS A 585 23.00 34.21 -21.89
N VAL A 586 24.09 33.89 -22.58
CA VAL A 586 24.35 32.56 -23.12
C VAL A 586 25.29 31.84 -22.18
N VAL A 587 24.89 30.65 -21.72
CA VAL A 587 25.62 29.85 -20.74
C VAL A 587 25.60 28.37 -21.13
N ASP A 588 26.51 27.60 -20.56
CA ASP A 588 26.46 26.14 -20.63
C ASP A 588 25.58 25.56 -19.49
N GLY A 589 25.51 24.24 -19.35
CA GLY A 589 24.70 23.60 -18.30
C GLY A 589 25.15 23.91 -16.86
N ILE A 590 26.43 24.25 -16.63
CA ILE A 590 26.92 24.65 -15.31
C ILE A 590 26.51 26.09 -15.04
N GLY A 591 26.78 27.00 -15.99
CA GLY A 591 26.41 28.41 -15.88
C GLY A 591 24.90 28.65 -15.81
N LEU A 592 24.09 27.70 -16.29
CA LEU A 592 22.63 27.74 -16.16
C LEU A 592 22.20 27.74 -14.68
N PHE A 593 22.87 26.98 -13.81
CA PHE A 593 22.57 26.95 -12.38
C PHE A 593 22.76 28.31 -11.71
N ASP A 594 23.66 29.14 -12.20
CA ASP A 594 23.96 30.46 -11.62
C ASP A 594 23.13 31.59 -12.24
N THR A 595 22.55 31.35 -13.42
CA THR A 595 21.87 32.40 -14.21
C THR A 595 20.35 32.41 -14.03
N GLU A 596 19.76 31.29 -13.61
CA GLU A 596 18.33 31.17 -13.35
C GLU A 596 17.89 32.06 -12.16
N MET A 597 16.72 32.71 -12.25
CA MET A 597 16.18 33.52 -11.14
C MET A 597 15.97 32.71 -9.85
N TYR A 598 15.61 31.43 -9.97
CA TYR A 598 15.48 30.52 -8.84
C TYR A 598 16.73 30.44 -7.95
N MET A 599 17.92 30.54 -8.55
CA MET A 599 19.20 30.42 -7.85
C MET A 599 19.85 31.78 -7.58
N SER A 600 19.73 32.72 -8.51
CA SER A 600 20.39 34.04 -8.42
C SER A 600 19.59 35.08 -7.62
N GLY A 601 18.26 35.00 -7.61
CA GLY A 601 17.37 35.96 -6.96
C GLY A 601 16.53 35.39 -5.82
N MET A 602 15.93 34.22 -6.01
CA MET A 602 15.03 33.62 -5.01
C MET A 602 15.82 33.02 -3.83
N HIS A 603 15.32 33.19 -2.60
CA HIS A 603 15.97 32.80 -1.32
C HIS A 603 17.17 33.66 -0.87
N GLY A 604 17.27 34.90 -1.33
CA GLY A 604 18.29 35.86 -0.88
C GLY A 604 19.53 35.94 -1.77
N GLY A 605 19.58 35.21 -2.90
CA GLY A 605 20.76 35.14 -3.76
C GLY A 605 22.05 34.82 -2.99
N HIS A 606 23.21 35.24 -3.51
CA HIS A 606 24.49 35.14 -2.77
C HIS A 606 24.63 36.16 -1.62
N GLY A 607 23.66 37.05 -1.39
CA GLY A 607 23.83 38.25 -0.54
C GLY A 607 22.84 38.48 0.62
N GLY A 608 21.81 37.66 0.82
CA GLY A 608 20.79 37.83 1.88
C GLY A 608 20.82 36.72 2.93
N GLY A 609 20.42 37.05 4.17
CA GLY A 609 20.53 36.18 5.36
C GLY A 609 20.06 34.72 5.20
N LYS A 610 20.62 33.83 6.02
CA LYS A 610 20.36 32.38 5.96
C LYS A 610 18.87 32.07 6.19
N THR A 611 18.24 31.36 5.27
CA THR A 611 16.83 30.92 5.36
C THR A 611 16.68 29.40 5.51
N SER A 612 15.46 28.98 5.86
CA SER A 612 14.95 27.61 5.88
C SER A 612 13.64 27.55 5.09
N SER A 613 13.27 26.36 4.59
CA SER A 613 12.11 26.20 3.71
C SER A 613 11.39 24.87 3.89
N PHE A 614 10.09 24.88 3.60
CA PHE A 614 9.23 23.71 3.45
C PHE A 614 8.42 23.83 2.16
N LYS A 615 8.20 22.72 1.44
CA LYS A 615 7.59 22.77 0.11
C LYS A 615 6.77 21.54 -0.24
N ARG A 616 5.80 21.73 -1.14
CA ARG A 616 5.03 20.68 -1.83
C ARG A 616 4.81 21.10 -3.28
N CYS A 617 4.62 20.13 -4.17
CA CYS A 617 4.53 20.39 -5.60
C CYS A 617 3.27 19.77 -6.22
N MET A 618 2.49 20.60 -6.91
CA MET A 618 1.23 20.25 -7.56
C MET A 618 1.37 20.33 -9.08
N PHE A 619 0.77 19.40 -9.83
CA PHE A 619 0.71 19.49 -11.28
C PHE A 619 -0.57 20.20 -11.72
N LEU A 620 -0.42 21.29 -12.46
CA LEU A 620 -1.51 22.16 -12.89
C LEU A 620 -1.61 22.21 -14.41
N ARG A 621 -2.84 22.38 -14.90
CA ARG A 621 -3.12 22.77 -16.28
C ARG A 621 -3.77 24.14 -16.30
N ARG A 622 -3.54 24.87 -17.39
CA ARG A 622 -4.16 26.18 -17.64
C ARG A 622 -4.08 27.11 -16.42
N ILE A 623 -2.88 27.49 -16.01
CA ILE A 623 -2.68 28.31 -14.81
C ILE A 623 -3.34 29.70 -14.93
N GLY A 624 -3.66 30.13 -16.16
CA GLY A 624 -4.39 31.34 -16.48
C GLY A 624 -5.90 31.25 -16.23
N ALA A 625 -6.45 30.05 -16.04
CA ALA A 625 -7.88 29.89 -15.74
C ALA A 625 -8.24 30.58 -14.42
N GLU A 626 -9.34 31.33 -14.42
CA GLU A 626 -9.76 32.21 -13.31
C GLU A 626 -9.70 31.52 -11.94
N ALA A 627 -10.22 30.30 -11.83
CA ALA A 627 -10.21 29.53 -10.58
C ALA A 627 -8.79 29.26 -10.06
N THR A 628 -7.87 28.83 -10.93
CA THR A 628 -6.48 28.53 -10.56
C THR A 628 -5.71 29.81 -10.28
N ALA A 629 -5.78 30.80 -11.18
CA ALA A 629 -5.09 32.07 -11.07
C ALA A 629 -5.48 32.83 -9.79
N THR A 630 -6.76 32.80 -9.41
CA THR A 630 -7.26 33.39 -8.16
C THR A 630 -6.64 32.74 -6.93
N VAL A 631 -6.51 31.40 -6.91
CA VAL A 631 -5.86 30.69 -5.80
C VAL A 631 -4.37 31.04 -5.73
N LEU A 632 -3.66 31.07 -6.86
CA LEU A 632 -2.23 31.43 -6.92
C LEU A 632 -1.98 32.87 -6.42
N GLN A 633 -2.83 33.82 -6.82
CA GLN A 633 -2.77 35.21 -6.36
C GLN A 633 -3.05 35.32 -4.86
N ASN A 634 -4.11 34.68 -4.38
CA ASN A 634 -4.50 34.71 -2.97
C ASN A 634 -3.44 34.06 -2.07
N ALA A 635 -2.76 33.03 -2.55
CA ALA A 635 -1.63 32.42 -1.84
C ALA A 635 -0.52 33.43 -1.55
N ILE A 636 -0.12 34.24 -2.54
CA ILE A 636 0.92 35.27 -2.34
C ILE A 636 0.44 36.42 -1.45
N LYS A 637 -0.82 36.84 -1.55
CA LYS A 637 -1.39 37.86 -0.67
C LYS A 637 -1.40 37.43 0.80
N THR A 638 -1.69 36.16 1.06
CA THR A 638 -1.83 35.59 2.42
C THR A 638 -0.52 34.99 2.97
N ARG A 639 0.60 35.16 2.26
CA ARG A 639 1.89 34.62 2.67
C ARG A 639 2.28 35.08 4.08
N PRO A 640 2.88 34.22 4.91
CA PRO A 640 3.27 34.57 6.28
C PRO A 640 4.62 35.30 6.35
N SER A 641 5.40 35.27 5.26
CA SER A 641 6.74 35.86 5.19
C SER A 641 6.97 36.38 3.76
N PRO A 642 7.70 37.50 3.59
CA PRO A 642 8.01 38.05 2.26
C PRO A 642 8.86 37.09 1.41
N PHE A 643 9.54 36.12 2.03
CA PHE A 643 10.37 35.15 1.33
C PHE A 643 9.58 33.99 0.71
N CYS A 644 8.29 33.85 1.02
CA CYS A 644 7.45 32.77 0.48
C CYS A 644 7.07 33.06 -0.98
N TYR A 645 7.07 32.02 -1.82
CA TYR A 645 6.81 32.17 -3.25
C TYR A 645 6.20 30.89 -3.86
N LEU A 646 5.67 31.03 -5.07
CA LEU A 646 5.24 29.93 -5.92
C LEU A 646 6.18 29.87 -7.14
N HIS A 647 6.65 28.67 -7.49
CA HIS A 647 7.47 28.43 -8.67
C HIS A 647 6.73 27.47 -9.61
N LEU A 648 6.43 27.94 -10.82
CA LEU A 648 5.69 27.25 -11.87
C LEU A 648 6.70 26.78 -12.92
N LEU A 649 7.17 25.54 -12.80
CA LEU A 649 8.10 24.94 -13.76
C LEU A 649 7.32 24.46 -14.98
N HIS A 650 7.74 24.87 -16.18
CA HIS A 650 7.04 24.57 -17.42
C HIS A 650 7.30 23.11 -17.87
N GLY A 651 6.19 22.37 -18.01
CA GLY A 651 6.13 20.96 -18.39
C GLY A 651 5.72 20.73 -19.84
N GLY A 652 5.05 19.60 -20.08
CA GLY A 652 4.59 19.21 -21.43
C GLY A 652 5.69 18.63 -22.33
N ALA A 653 5.44 18.67 -23.65
CA ALA A 653 6.34 18.15 -24.68
C ALA A 653 6.78 16.70 -24.41
N ALA A 654 8.10 16.42 -24.34
CA ALA A 654 8.62 15.06 -24.18
C ALA A 654 8.11 14.32 -22.92
N VAL A 655 7.63 15.05 -21.89
CA VAL A 655 6.96 14.43 -20.73
C VAL A 655 5.67 13.72 -21.13
N MET A 656 4.89 14.32 -22.03
CA MET A 656 3.60 13.79 -22.52
C MET A 656 3.76 12.76 -23.64
N ASP A 657 4.89 12.77 -24.36
CA ASP A 657 5.20 11.76 -25.39
C ASP A 657 5.37 10.35 -24.78
N VAL A 658 5.75 10.29 -23.50
CA VAL A 658 5.92 9.05 -22.75
C VAL A 658 4.58 8.59 -22.17
N ALA A 659 4.17 7.36 -22.50
CA ALA A 659 2.92 6.79 -21.99
C ALA A 659 2.90 6.74 -20.44
N ALA A 660 1.74 7.05 -19.85
CA ALA A 660 1.57 7.16 -18.40
C ALA A 660 1.94 5.87 -17.63
N ASP A 661 1.77 4.69 -18.23
CA ASP A 661 2.06 3.39 -17.64
C ASP A 661 3.49 2.86 -17.91
N SER A 662 4.30 3.59 -18.69
CA SER A 662 5.66 3.18 -19.06
C SER A 662 6.68 3.25 -17.91
N SER A 663 6.35 3.97 -16.85
CA SER A 663 7.17 4.16 -15.65
C SER A 663 6.28 4.30 -14.42
N ALA A 664 6.83 4.17 -13.21
CA ALA A 664 6.08 4.47 -11.99
C ALA A 664 5.52 5.90 -11.94
N PHE A 665 6.20 6.87 -12.56
CA PHE A 665 5.70 8.24 -12.70
C PHE A 665 4.54 8.30 -13.70
N GLY A 666 3.30 8.31 -13.19
CA GLY A 666 2.08 8.26 -14.01
C GLY A 666 1.43 9.61 -14.31
N CYS A 667 1.74 10.67 -13.55
CA CYS A 667 1.12 11.99 -13.72
C CYS A 667 1.85 12.80 -14.80
N ARG A 668 1.59 12.53 -16.08
CA ARG A 668 2.30 13.16 -17.21
C ARG A 668 1.54 14.28 -17.93
N ASP A 669 0.23 14.39 -17.72
CA ASP A 669 -0.62 15.41 -18.35
C ASP A 669 -0.71 16.69 -17.50
N TRP A 670 0.27 17.58 -17.68
CA TRP A 670 0.33 18.88 -16.99
C TRP A 670 1.16 19.91 -17.77
N ASP A 671 0.77 21.17 -17.62
CA ASP A 671 1.44 22.31 -18.25
C ASP A 671 2.50 22.89 -17.31
N PHE A 672 2.22 22.92 -16.00
CA PHE A 672 3.14 23.45 -14.99
C PHE A 672 3.22 22.57 -13.73
N ALA A 673 4.44 22.36 -13.23
CA ALA A 673 4.68 21.86 -11.89
C ALA A 673 4.81 23.06 -10.94
N CYS A 674 3.79 23.27 -10.10
CA CYS A 674 3.70 24.35 -9.14
C CYS A 674 4.31 23.94 -7.79
N VAL A 675 5.53 24.38 -7.51
CA VAL A 675 6.20 24.22 -6.22
C VAL A 675 5.82 25.39 -5.30
N ILE A 676 5.06 25.06 -4.25
CA ILE A 676 4.66 26.00 -3.20
C ILE A 676 5.73 25.98 -2.12
N THR A 677 6.42 27.09 -1.90
CA THR A 677 7.56 27.14 -0.96
C THR A 677 7.34 28.15 0.15
N GLY A 678 7.13 27.63 1.37
CA GLY A 678 7.14 28.43 2.59
C GLY A 678 8.58 28.66 3.03
N VAL A 679 8.96 29.91 3.28
CA VAL A 679 10.35 30.31 3.62
C VAL A 679 10.36 31.25 4.81
N TRP A 680 11.27 30.98 5.75
CA TRP A 680 11.47 31.79 6.95
C TRP A 680 12.97 31.97 7.28
N PRO A 681 13.33 32.98 8.09
CA PRO A 681 14.69 33.17 8.59
C PRO A 681 15.18 31.97 9.43
N ARG A 682 16.43 31.54 9.24
CA ARG A 682 16.96 30.31 9.86
C ARG A 682 17.09 30.39 11.39
N ASP A 683 17.27 31.58 11.94
CA ASP A 683 17.25 31.85 13.38
C ASP A 683 15.86 31.61 14.02
N GLN A 684 14.83 31.40 13.19
CA GLN A 684 13.46 31.09 13.61
C GLN A 684 13.06 29.63 13.30
N ASP A 685 14.03 28.72 13.12
CA ASP A 685 13.78 27.28 13.00
C ASP A 685 13.15 26.73 14.29
N GLY A 686 12.09 25.92 14.15
CA GLY A 686 11.45 25.21 15.27
C GLY A 686 10.54 26.05 16.16
N ILE A 687 10.21 27.28 15.74
CA ILE A 687 9.28 28.17 16.44
C ILE A 687 8.13 28.63 15.51
N GLN A 688 7.29 29.57 15.98
CA GLN A 688 6.03 29.97 15.34
C GLN A 688 6.12 30.35 13.86
N ALA A 689 7.22 30.96 13.41
CA ALA A 689 7.38 31.37 12.00
C ALA A 689 7.46 30.15 11.05
N ALA A 690 8.22 29.11 11.43
CA ALA A 690 8.33 27.88 10.67
C ALA A 690 6.97 27.16 10.57
N GLU A 691 6.25 27.04 11.68
CA GLU A 691 4.93 26.41 11.73
C GLU A 691 3.91 27.15 10.85
N THR A 692 3.92 28.48 10.89
CA THR A 692 3.00 29.30 10.10
C THR A 692 3.29 29.16 8.60
N ALA A 693 4.57 29.09 8.20
CA ALA A 693 4.96 28.83 6.82
C ALA A 693 4.57 27.42 6.34
N ILE A 694 4.77 26.39 7.17
CA ILE A 694 4.36 25.00 6.87
C ILE A 694 2.83 24.93 6.70
N GLN A 695 2.07 25.54 7.60
CA GLN A 695 0.62 25.55 7.53
C GLN A 695 0.13 26.31 6.28
N TRP A 696 0.77 27.43 5.93
CA TRP A 696 0.45 28.15 4.70
C TRP A 696 0.64 27.26 3.45
N VAL A 697 1.73 26.48 3.37
CA VAL A 697 1.93 25.52 2.27
C VAL A 697 0.77 24.53 2.18
N TYR A 698 0.37 23.92 3.29
CA TYR A 698 -0.76 22.97 3.30
C TYR A 698 -2.10 23.62 2.94
N ASN A 699 -2.34 24.86 3.36
CA ASN A 699 -3.57 25.59 2.99
C ASN A 699 -3.64 25.85 1.48
N VAL A 700 -2.54 26.31 0.88
CA VAL A 700 -2.46 26.58 -0.56
C VAL A 700 -2.60 25.28 -1.35
N VAL A 701 -1.90 24.22 -0.92
CA VAL A 701 -2.01 22.89 -1.52
C VAL A 701 -3.44 22.36 -1.43
N GLY A 702 -4.12 22.51 -0.29
CA GLY A 702 -5.51 22.09 -0.12
C GLY A 702 -6.47 22.82 -1.08
N ALA A 703 -6.23 24.10 -1.34
CA ALA A 703 -7.01 24.89 -2.30
C ALA A 703 -6.74 24.50 -3.78
N LEU A 704 -5.49 24.13 -4.11
CA LEU A 704 -5.10 23.71 -5.46
C LEU A 704 -5.41 22.23 -5.76
N LEU A 705 -5.55 21.38 -4.74
CA LEU A 705 -5.72 19.94 -4.90
C LEU A 705 -6.93 19.54 -5.78
N PRO A 706 -8.11 20.18 -5.70
CA PRO A 706 -9.22 19.90 -6.60
C PRO A 706 -8.97 20.33 -8.06
N LEU A 707 -8.10 21.32 -8.27
CA LEU A 707 -7.77 21.90 -9.58
C LEU A 707 -6.57 21.20 -10.25
N SER A 708 -5.81 20.42 -9.49
CA SER A 708 -4.60 19.72 -9.97
C SER A 708 -4.91 18.45 -10.77
N THR A 709 -4.05 18.14 -11.74
CA THR A 709 -4.06 16.86 -12.46
C THR A 709 -3.21 15.78 -11.77
N GLY A 710 -2.37 16.17 -10.80
CA GLY A 710 -1.58 15.25 -9.99
C GLY A 710 -0.72 15.97 -8.95
N VAL A 711 0.06 15.19 -8.21
CA VAL A 711 0.99 15.70 -7.18
C VAL A 711 2.37 15.09 -7.40
N TYR A 712 3.43 15.85 -7.13
CA TYR A 712 4.77 15.30 -7.22
C TYR A 712 5.18 14.56 -5.94
N GLY A 713 5.52 13.27 -6.04
CA GLY A 713 5.87 12.43 -4.89
C GLY A 713 7.22 12.72 -4.23
N ALA A 714 8.10 13.53 -4.84
CA ALA A 714 9.48 13.70 -4.36
C ALA A 714 9.63 14.38 -2.99
N ASP A 715 8.65 15.21 -2.62
CA ASP A 715 8.62 15.92 -1.34
C ASP A 715 7.63 15.30 -0.35
N LEU A 716 7.07 14.12 -0.64
CA LEU A 716 6.08 13.44 0.22
C LEU A 716 6.72 12.30 1.02
N GLY A 717 6.29 12.14 2.28
CA GLY A 717 6.67 11.03 3.17
C GLY A 717 5.48 10.57 4.00
N PRO A 718 5.65 9.68 5.00
CA PRO A 718 4.55 9.18 5.83
C PRO A 718 4.07 10.20 6.88
N ASP A 719 4.02 11.49 6.52
CA ASP A 719 3.33 12.52 7.27
C ASP A 719 1.82 12.37 7.02
N PRO A 720 0.97 12.25 8.06
CA PRO A 720 -0.48 12.10 7.85
C PRO A 720 -1.11 13.25 7.05
N ARG A 721 -0.54 14.45 7.11
CA ARG A 721 -1.02 15.62 6.35
C ARG A 721 -0.81 15.45 4.84
N ASP A 722 0.13 14.61 4.42
CA ASP A 722 0.39 14.28 3.03
C ASP A 722 -0.52 13.16 2.50
N SER A 723 -1.33 12.51 3.36
CA SER A 723 -2.15 11.35 2.97
C SER A 723 -3.03 11.61 1.76
N ALA A 724 -3.76 12.73 1.74
CA ALA A 724 -4.59 13.12 0.61
C ALA A 724 -3.78 13.38 -0.68
N LEU A 725 -2.58 13.95 -0.55
CA LEU A 725 -1.67 14.25 -1.65
C LEU A 725 -1.08 12.97 -2.26
N ALA A 726 -0.70 12.03 -1.41
CA ALA A 726 -0.12 10.76 -1.82
C ALA A 726 -1.05 9.96 -2.74
N THR A 727 -2.37 10.06 -2.55
CA THR A 727 -3.36 9.41 -3.43
C THR A 727 -3.32 9.88 -4.89
N LYS A 728 -2.80 11.08 -5.15
CA LYS A 728 -2.71 11.68 -6.49
C LYS A 728 -1.29 11.66 -7.08
N ALA A 729 -0.32 11.01 -6.44
CA ALA A 729 1.09 11.13 -6.84
C ALA A 729 1.50 10.28 -8.05
N PHE A 730 0.80 9.16 -8.28
CA PHE A 730 1.20 8.17 -9.30
C PHE A 730 0.15 7.95 -10.39
N GLY A 731 -0.95 8.70 -10.38
CA GLY A 731 -2.07 8.51 -11.30
C GLY A 731 -2.54 7.05 -11.32
N PRO A 732 -2.71 6.42 -12.50
CA PRO A 732 -3.19 5.03 -12.59
C PRO A 732 -2.22 3.99 -12.03
N ASN A 733 -0.95 4.35 -11.77
CA ASN A 733 0.10 3.41 -11.41
C ASN A 733 0.17 3.09 -9.91
N LEU A 734 -0.58 3.82 -9.07
CA LEU A 734 -0.53 3.71 -7.61
C LEU A 734 -0.76 2.28 -7.12
N ALA A 735 -1.76 1.59 -7.66
CA ALA A 735 -2.12 0.24 -7.26
C ALA A 735 -1.02 -0.79 -7.62
N ARG A 736 -0.39 -0.64 -8.80
CA ARG A 736 0.73 -1.51 -9.21
C ARG A 736 1.95 -1.30 -8.31
N LEU A 737 2.30 -0.06 -7.99
CA LEU A 737 3.41 0.26 -7.08
C LEU A 737 3.18 -0.30 -5.69
N ALA A 738 1.99 -0.11 -5.16
CA ALA A 738 1.63 -0.59 -3.84
C ALA A 738 1.68 -2.13 -3.74
N ARG A 739 1.29 -2.86 -4.81
CA ARG A 739 1.49 -4.32 -4.89
C ARG A 739 2.96 -4.72 -4.93
N LEU A 740 3.76 -4.06 -5.78
CA LEU A 740 5.19 -4.33 -5.87
C LEU A 740 5.92 -4.04 -4.56
N LYS A 741 5.46 -3.06 -3.78
CA LYS A 741 5.99 -2.76 -2.45
C LYS A 741 5.76 -3.93 -1.49
N THR A 742 4.59 -4.57 -1.54
CA THR A 742 4.28 -5.74 -0.71
C THR A 742 5.21 -6.93 -0.98
N SER A 743 5.61 -7.17 -2.23
CA SER A 743 6.54 -8.25 -2.56
C SER A 743 8.02 -7.87 -2.37
N SER A 744 8.38 -6.63 -2.66
CA SER A 744 9.79 -6.17 -2.60
C SER A 744 10.23 -5.77 -1.19
N ASP A 745 9.29 -5.35 -0.35
CA ASP A 745 9.53 -4.96 1.04
C ASP A 745 8.39 -5.46 1.97
N PRO A 746 8.21 -6.79 2.09
CA PRO A 746 7.11 -7.39 2.85
C PRO A 746 7.17 -7.06 4.35
N TYR A 747 8.37 -6.80 4.87
CA TYR A 747 8.61 -6.42 6.26
C TYR A 747 8.58 -4.91 6.48
N SER A 748 8.32 -4.12 5.44
CA SER A 748 8.33 -2.65 5.48
C SER A 748 9.62 -2.10 6.11
N ILE A 749 10.79 -2.58 5.71
CA ILE A 749 12.11 -2.08 6.14
C ILE A 749 12.27 -0.62 5.74
N LEU A 750 11.80 -0.23 4.55
CA LEU A 750 11.80 1.15 4.06
C LEU A 750 10.44 1.81 4.31
N ALA A 751 10.01 1.81 5.57
CA ALA A 751 8.70 2.35 5.99
C ALA A 751 8.58 3.87 5.86
N TYR A 752 9.72 4.57 5.75
CA TYR A 752 9.78 6.04 5.73
C TYR A 752 9.99 6.64 4.34
N ALA A 753 9.97 5.79 3.30
CA ALA A 753 9.85 6.23 1.93
C ALA A 753 8.44 6.78 1.65
N PHE A 754 8.15 7.19 0.42
CA PHE A 754 6.82 7.66 0.02
C PHE A 754 5.73 6.66 0.47
N PRO A 755 4.63 7.12 1.11
CA PRO A 755 3.60 6.25 1.66
C PRO A 755 2.73 5.65 0.54
N LEU A 756 3.01 4.40 0.18
CA LEU A 756 2.15 3.64 -0.72
C LEU A 756 0.97 3.06 0.09
N PRO A 757 -0.28 3.10 -0.44
CA PRO A 757 -1.43 2.55 0.25
C PRO A 757 -1.22 1.05 0.46
N LYS A 758 -1.67 0.52 1.59
CA LYS A 758 -1.77 -0.93 1.75
C LYS A 758 -2.87 -1.40 0.80
N VAL A 759 -2.51 -2.07 -0.29
CA VAL A 759 -3.51 -2.67 -1.19
C VAL A 759 -4.21 -3.76 -0.39
N PRO A 760 -5.55 -3.73 -0.31
CA PRO A 760 -6.31 -4.86 0.18
C PRO A 760 -5.88 -6.12 -0.57
N THR A 761 -5.83 -7.23 0.15
CA THR A 761 -5.53 -8.55 -0.41
C THR A 761 -6.41 -8.83 -1.63
N GLU A 762 -5.91 -9.65 -2.54
CA GLU A 762 -6.64 -10.20 -3.71
C GLU A 762 -8.13 -10.45 -3.38
N PRO A 763 -9.06 -10.30 -4.36
CA PRO A 763 -10.47 -10.53 -4.11
C PRO A 763 -10.69 -11.85 -3.38
N LYS A 764 -11.45 -11.85 -2.28
CA LYS A 764 -11.66 -13.07 -1.49
C LYS A 764 -12.34 -14.16 -2.32
N LEU A 765 -13.21 -13.75 -3.25
CA LEU A 765 -13.93 -14.62 -4.18
C LEU A 765 -13.76 -14.14 -5.61
N ILE A 766 -13.37 -15.04 -6.51
CA ILE A 766 -13.29 -14.80 -7.95
C ILE A 766 -14.22 -15.82 -8.64
N ILE A 767 -15.20 -15.32 -9.38
CA ILE A 767 -16.20 -16.12 -10.09
C ILE A 767 -15.93 -16.02 -11.59
N LEU A 768 -15.53 -17.13 -12.20
CA LEU A 768 -15.40 -17.26 -13.65
C LEU A 768 -16.76 -17.59 -14.25
N VAL A 769 -17.36 -16.64 -14.97
CA VAL A 769 -18.66 -16.82 -15.62
C VAL A 769 -18.43 -17.36 -17.03
N THR A 770 -18.63 -18.67 -17.19
CA THR A 770 -18.37 -19.41 -18.44
C THR A 770 -19.67 -19.82 -19.11
N GLY A 771 -19.58 -20.40 -20.31
CA GLY A 771 -20.74 -20.85 -21.08
C GLY A 771 -20.64 -20.52 -22.57
N LEU A 772 -21.53 -21.12 -23.35
CA LEU A 772 -21.51 -20.97 -24.81
C LEU A 772 -21.90 -19.55 -25.25
N HIS A 773 -21.59 -19.20 -26.50
CA HIS A 773 -22.00 -17.93 -27.06
C HIS A 773 -23.54 -17.80 -27.06
N GLY A 774 -24.10 -16.66 -26.65
CA GLY A 774 -25.55 -16.47 -26.54
C GLY A 774 -26.20 -17.00 -25.24
N ALA A 775 -25.42 -17.58 -24.32
CA ALA A 775 -25.94 -18.07 -23.03
C ALA A 775 -26.37 -16.96 -22.05
N GLY A 776 -25.93 -15.70 -22.26
CA GLY A 776 -26.29 -14.58 -21.38
C GLY A 776 -25.33 -14.34 -20.20
N LYS A 777 -24.06 -14.75 -20.32
CA LYS A 777 -23.02 -14.60 -19.27
C LYS A 777 -22.92 -13.19 -18.70
N ASP A 778 -22.75 -12.19 -19.55
CA ASP A 778 -22.57 -10.79 -19.14
C ASP A 778 -23.83 -10.24 -18.43
N TYR A 779 -25.01 -10.69 -18.86
CA TYR A 779 -26.29 -10.37 -18.24
C TYR A 779 -26.41 -10.97 -16.83
N CYS A 780 -26.07 -12.26 -16.66
CA CYS A 780 -26.06 -12.92 -15.36
C CYS A 780 -25.06 -12.27 -14.41
N ALA A 781 -23.83 -12.02 -14.88
CA ALA A 781 -22.79 -11.37 -14.09
C ALA A 781 -23.22 -9.99 -13.58
N ALA A 782 -23.83 -9.16 -14.43
CA ALA A 782 -24.32 -7.84 -14.04
C ALA A 782 -25.40 -7.90 -12.95
N ILE A 783 -26.31 -8.87 -13.02
CA ILE A 783 -27.35 -9.07 -11.99
C ILE A 783 -26.73 -9.57 -10.68
N TRP A 784 -25.81 -10.52 -10.73
CA TRP A 784 -25.14 -11.03 -9.53
C TRP A 784 -24.35 -9.93 -8.80
N VAL A 785 -23.66 -9.05 -9.54
CA VAL A 785 -23.03 -7.84 -8.99
C VAL A 785 -24.05 -6.96 -8.26
N SER A 786 -25.23 -6.75 -8.87
CA SER A 786 -26.31 -5.99 -8.22
C SER A 786 -26.79 -6.66 -6.93
N VAL A 787 -26.91 -7.99 -6.88
CA VAL A 787 -27.29 -8.72 -5.65
C VAL A 787 -26.25 -8.52 -4.54
N PHE A 788 -24.96 -8.71 -4.84
CA PHE A 788 -23.90 -8.47 -3.85
C PHE A 788 -23.91 -7.03 -3.31
N ASN A 789 -24.11 -6.04 -4.19
CA ASN A 789 -24.07 -4.63 -3.79
C ASN A 789 -25.37 -4.11 -3.13
N SER A 790 -26.54 -4.73 -3.42
CA SER A 790 -27.86 -4.23 -2.96
C SER A 790 -28.32 -4.77 -1.61
N SER A 791 -27.74 -5.86 -1.11
CA SER A 791 -28.01 -6.39 0.23
C SER A 791 -27.43 -5.51 1.37
N ASN A 792 -27.31 -4.18 1.17
CA ASN A 792 -26.41 -3.29 1.91
C ASN A 792 -27.08 -1.97 2.39
N PRO A 793 -27.57 -1.90 3.64
CA PRO A 793 -28.04 -0.64 4.22
C PRO A 793 -26.97 0.13 5.04
N ALA A 794 -25.85 -0.49 5.45
CA ALA A 794 -25.00 0.08 6.51
C ALA A 794 -23.48 -0.23 6.45
N ARG A 795 -22.90 -0.53 5.27
CA ARG A 795 -21.43 -0.58 5.07
C ARG A 795 -20.66 -1.59 5.95
N LYS A 796 -21.23 -2.78 6.22
CA LYS A 796 -20.54 -3.87 6.96
C LYS A 796 -20.04 -5.06 6.11
N TYR A 797 -20.38 -5.19 4.82
CA TYR A 797 -20.14 -6.41 3.98
C TYR A 797 -19.88 -6.10 2.46
N PRO A 798 -19.46 -7.07 1.61
CA PRO A 798 -18.45 -6.93 0.55
C PRO A 798 -18.85 -6.20 -0.75
N THR A 799 -17.86 -5.66 -1.46
CA THR A 799 -18.01 -5.00 -2.78
C THR A 799 -17.83 -5.97 -3.95
N ALA A 800 -18.62 -5.82 -5.03
CA ALA A 800 -18.53 -6.67 -6.23
C ALA A 800 -18.44 -5.89 -7.55
N CYS A 801 -17.75 -6.45 -8.55
CA CYS A 801 -17.76 -5.98 -9.94
C CYS A 801 -17.68 -7.13 -10.95
N ALA A 802 -17.99 -6.83 -12.22
CA ALA A 802 -17.83 -7.75 -13.35
C ALA A 802 -16.93 -7.13 -14.43
N ILE A 803 -15.96 -7.90 -14.91
CA ILE A 803 -14.98 -7.47 -15.94
C ILE A 803 -14.86 -8.55 -17.02
N GLY A 804 -14.76 -8.14 -18.29
CA GLY A 804 -14.48 -9.06 -19.38
C GLY A 804 -12.98 -9.31 -19.55
N ILE A 805 -12.53 -10.57 -19.52
CA ILE A 805 -11.09 -10.88 -19.67
C ILE A 805 -10.50 -10.42 -21.02
N SER A 806 -11.37 -10.26 -22.03
CA SER A 806 -10.99 -9.81 -23.37
C SER A 806 -10.73 -8.30 -23.50
N ASP A 807 -10.99 -7.50 -22.46
CA ASP A 807 -11.00 -6.04 -22.61
C ASP A 807 -9.61 -5.46 -22.90
N ALA A 808 -8.56 -6.06 -22.32
CA ALA A 808 -7.18 -5.73 -22.68
C ALA A 808 -6.89 -6.00 -24.17
N THR A 809 -7.30 -7.16 -24.68
CA THR A 809 -7.13 -7.52 -26.09
C THR A 809 -7.93 -6.61 -27.02
N LYS A 810 -9.13 -6.18 -26.62
CA LYS A 810 -9.93 -5.22 -27.40
C LYS A 810 -9.23 -3.86 -27.51
N ARG A 811 -8.56 -3.42 -26.44
CA ARG A 811 -7.80 -2.15 -26.43
C ARG A 811 -6.61 -2.22 -27.37
N GLU A 812 -5.78 -3.25 -27.25
CA GLU A 812 -4.64 -3.45 -28.14
C GLU A 812 -5.08 -3.63 -29.61
N TYR A 813 -6.21 -4.31 -29.84
CA TYR A 813 -6.81 -4.44 -31.17
C TYR A 813 -7.28 -3.08 -31.71
N ALA A 814 -7.98 -2.28 -30.88
CA ALA A 814 -8.44 -0.94 -31.25
C ALA A 814 -7.27 -0.03 -31.64
N GLU A 815 -6.19 -0.05 -30.85
CA GLU A 815 -4.95 0.70 -31.13
C GLU A 815 -4.27 0.23 -32.43
N ALA A 816 -4.23 -1.08 -32.67
CA ALA A 816 -3.59 -1.65 -33.85
C ALA A 816 -4.39 -1.47 -35.15
N THR A 817 -5.72 -1.44 -35.09
CA THR A 817 -6.59 -1.39 -36.28
C THR A 817 -7.35 -0.08 -36.45
N GLY A 818 -7.26 0.85 -35.49
CA GLY A 818 -8.08 2.07 -35.45
C GLY A 818 -9.56 1.81 -35.17
N ALA A 819 -9.92 0.67 -34.55
CA ALA A 819 -11.31 0.37 -34.20
C ALA A 819 -11.73 1.17 -32.95
N ASP A 820 -13.02 1.48 -32.82
CA ASP A 820 -13.55 2.24 -31.69
C ASP A 820 -13.63 1.35 -30.44
N PHE A 821 -12.80 1.66 -29.44
CA PHE A 821 -12.70 0.87 -28.22
C PHE A 821 -13.99 0.87 -27.38
N ASP A 822 -14.63 2.02 -27.22
CA ASP A 822 -15.83 2.15 -26.38
C ASP A 822 -17.01 1.39 -27.01
N ARG A 823 -17.09 1.40 -28.35
CA ARG A 823 -18.07 0.59 -29.08
C ARG A 823 -17.75 -0.90 -29.02
N LEU A 824 -16.47 -1.31 -29.01
CA LEU A 824 -16.11 -2.74 -28.79
C LEU A 824 -16.52 -3.27 -27.40
N LEU A 825 -16.66 -2.38 -26.41
CA LEU A 825 -17.12 -2.74 -25.07
C LEU A 825 -18.64 -2.81 -24.96
N SER A 826 -19.35 -1.85 -25.56
CA SER A 826 -20.78 -1.59 -25.29
C SER A 826 -21.74 -1.91 -26.44
N ASP A 827 -21.29 -1.89 -27.69
CA ASP A 827 -22.12 -2.06 -28.90
C ASP A 827 -22.02 -3.51 -29.41
N ARG A 828 -23.10 -4.28 -29.19
CA ARG A 828 -23.15 -5.71 -29.51
C ARG A 828 -23.03 -5.99 -31.03
N PRO A 829 -23.80 -5.33 -31.92
CA PRO A 829 -23.60 -5.43 -33.37
C PRO A 829 -22.16 -5.12 -33.81
N TYR A 830 -21.58 -4.03 -33.30
CA TYR A 830 -20.21 -3.63 -33.65
C TYR A 830 -19.16 -4.65 -33.20
N LYS A 831 -19.30 -5.18 -31.97
CA LYS A 831 -18.45 -6.25 -31.45
C LYS A 831 -18.52 -7.52 -32.31
N GLU A 832 -19.70 -7.86 -32.85
CA GLU A 832 -19.86 -9.04 -33.69
C GLU A 832 -19.17 -8.87 -35.06
N GLN A 833 -19.25 -7.67 -35.64
CA GLN A 833 -18.51 -7.33 -36.87
C GLN A 833 -16.99 -7.53 -36.71
N HIS A 834 -16.43 -7.17 -35.55
CA HIS A 834 -15.00 -7.26 -35.27
C HIS A 834 -14.54 -8.60 -34.66
N ARG A 835 -15.45 -9.55 -34.43
CA ARG A 835 -15.17 -10.77 -33.66
C ARG A 835 -14.13 -11.69 -34.31
N SER A 836 -14.20 -11.87 -35.62
CA SER A 836 -13.24 -12.67 -36.38
C SER A 836 -11.84 -12.05 -36.32
N GLY A 837 -11.75 -10.72 -36.48
CA GLY A 837 -10.52 -9.94 -36.36
C GLY A 837 -9.90 -10.03 -34.96
N LEU A 838 -10.70 -9.82 -33.91
CA LEU A 838 -10.28 -9.97 -32.51
C LEU A 838 -9.74 -11.38 -32.21
N ASN A 839 -10.38 -12.43 -32.74
CA ASN A 839 -9.92 -13.80 -32.55
C ASN A 839 -8.61 -14.09 -33.29
N ALA A 840 -8.43 -13.56 -34.50
CA ALA A 840 -7.18 -13.67 -35.24
C ALA A 840 -6.04 -12.93 -34.54
N PHE A 841 -6.31 -11.71 -34.05
CA PHE A 841 -5.37 -10.90 -33.29
C PHE A 841 -4.94 -11.58 -31.98
N PHE A 842 -5.90 -12.12 -31.21
CA PHE A 842 -5.57 -12.87 -30.01
C PHE A 842 -4.70 -14.11 -30.30
N LYS A 843 -5.01 -14.86 -31.37
CA LYS A 843 -4.21 -16.02 -31.79
C LYS A 843 -2.80 -15.62 -32.23
N SER A 844 -2.60 -14.45 -32.86
CA SER A 844 -1.28 -13.98 -33.25
C SER A 844 -0.44 -13.57 -32.03
N GLN A 845 -1.07 -12.92 -31.03
CA GLN A 845 -0.45 -12.59 -29.76
C GLN A 845 -0.02 -13.84 -28.99
N LEU A 846 -0.88 -14.86 -28.92
CA LEU A 846 -0.56 -16.14 -28.26
C LEU A 846 0.68 -16.84 -28.82
N ARG A 847 0.93 -16.74 -30.14
CA ARG A 847 2.15 -17.32 -30.75
C ARG A 847 3.43 -16.65 -30.26
N ARG A 848 3.36 -15.36 -29.91
CA ARG A 848 4.50 -14.57 -29.40
C ARG A 848 4.60 -14.60 -27.88
N ARG A 849 3.45 -14.69 -27.19
CA ARG A 849 3.31 -14.69 -25.73
C ARG A 849 2.48 -15.90 -25.30
N PRO A 850 3.09 -17.08 -25.13
CA PRO A 850 2.36 -18.29 -24.74
C PRO A 850 1.62 -18.19 -23.39
N ARG A 851 2.11 -17.35 -22.47
CA ARG A 851 1.50 -17.09 -21.15
C ARG A 851 0.48 -15.95 -21.13
N LEU A 852 0.11 -15.40 -22.30
CA LEU A 852 -0.84 -14.29 -22.40
C LEU A 852 -2.15 -14.48 -21.62
N PRO A 853 -2.77 -15.69 -21.55
CA PRO A 853 -3.99 -15.88 -20.77
C PRO A 853 -3.79 -15.71 -19.26
N GLU A 854 -2.70 -16.26 -18.71
CA GLU A 854 -2.34 -16.10 -17.30
C GLU A 854 -2.04 -14.62 -16.99
N GLU A 855 -1.34 -13.94 -17.91
CA GLU A 855 -1.04 -12.51 -17.81
C GLU A 855 -2.31 -11.65 -17.80
N HIS A 856 -3.27 -11.94 -18.69
CA HIS A 856 -4.57 -11.25 -18.73
C HIS A 856 -5.39 -11.52 -17.47
N PHE A 857 -5.47 -12.77 -17.02
CA PHE A 857 -6.17 -13.13 -15.79
C PHE A 857 -5.59 -12.38 -14.59
N LEU A 858 -4.27 -12.47 -14.38
CA LEU A 858 -3.59 -11.76 -13.31
C LEU A 858 -3.71 -10.24 -13.43
N LYS A 859 -3.72 -9.70 -14.65
CA LYS A 859 -3.96 -8.26 -14.87
C LYS A 859 -5.37 -7.88 -14.40
N VAL A 860 -6.41 -8.61 -14.82
CA VAL A 860 -7.80 -8.35 -14.41
C VAL A 860 -7.95 -8.46 -12.89
N VAL A 861 -7.42 -9.52 -12.27
CA VAL A 861 -7.47 -9.69 -10.81
C VAL A 861 -6.77 -8.54 -10.08
N ARG A 862 -5.58 -8.15 -10.56
CA ARG A 862 -4.80 -7.05 -9.98
C ARG A 862 -5.50 -5.69 -10.15
N ASP A 863 -6.05 -5.41 -11.32
CA ASP A 863 -6.70 -4.12 -11.61
C ASP A 863 -8.04 -3.98 -10.89
N SER A 864 -8.61 -5.08 -10.37
CA SER A 864 -9.87 -5.10 -9.62
C SER A 864 -9.71 -4.86 -8.11
N ALA A 865 -8.51 -4.67 -7.58
CA ALA A 865 -8.34 -4.38 -6.15
C ALA A 865 -8.81 -2.94 -5.83
N PRO A 866 -9.61 -2.69 -4.76
CA PRO A 866 -9.85 -3.53 -3.59
C PRO A 866 -11.25 -4.18 -3.52
N ILE A 867 -11.66 -4.90 -4.57
CA ILE A 867 -13.00 -5.51 -4.61
C ILE A 867 -12.98 -6.87 -3.93
N ASP A 868 -14.00 -7.19 -3.13
CA ASP A 868 -14.09 -8.46 -2.40
C ASP A 868 -14.53 -9.62 -3.31
N VAL A 869 -15.44 -9.36 -4.26
CA VAL A 869 -15.97 -10.34 -5.22
C VAL A 869 -15.76 -9.88 -6.66
N LEU A 870 -14.96 -10.63 -7.42
CA LEU A 870 -14.67 -10.33 -8.82
C LEU A 870 -15.33 -11.36 -9.74
N LEU A 871 -16.19 -10.90 -10.65
CA LEU A 871 -16.76 -11.74 -11.70
C LEU A 871 -16.00 -11.52 -13.02
N ILE A 872 -15.46 -12.59 -13.59
CA ILE A 872 -14.72 -12.53 -14.86
C ILE A 872 -15.51 -13.26 -15.94
N THR A 873 -15.86 -12.55 -17.02
CA THR A 873 -16.54 -13.16 -18.17
C THR A 873 -15.60 -13.33 -19.36
N GLY A 874 -15.97 -14.24 -20.27
CA GLY A 874 -15.28 -14.40 -21.56
C GLY A 874 -14.05 -15.30 -21.54
N MET A 875 -13.90 -16.13 -20.49
CA MET A 875 -12.88 -17.19 -20.40
C MET A 875 -12.90 -18.11 -21.62
N ARG A 876 -11.72 -18.58 -22.03
CA ARG A 876 -11.52 -19.41 -23.24
C ARG A 876 -10.86 -20.75 -22.93
N GLU A 877 -10.32 -20.89 -21.73
CA GLU A 877 -9.58 -22.04 -21.21
C GLU A 877 -10.53 -23.22 -20.96
N GLN A 878 -10.04 -24.44 -21.20
CA GLN A 878 -10.66 -25.66 -20.69
C GLN A 878 -10.27 -25.82 -19.21
N ALA A 879 -11.21 -26.26 -18.37
CA ALA A 879 -11.04 -26.35 -16.91
C ALA A 879 -10.34 -25.13 -16.26
N PRO A 880 -10.88 -23.91 -16.38
CA PRO A 880 -10.17 -22.68 -16.04
C PRO A 880 -9.77 -22.59 -14.55
N VAL A 881 -10.53 -23.22 -13.64
CA VAL A 881 -10.20 -23.23 -12.21
C VAL A 881 -8.95 -24.04 -11.93
N ALA A 882 -8.81 -25.22 -12.53
CA ALA A 882 -7.60 -26.04 -12.39
C ALA A 882 -6.36 -25.35 -12.97
N ALA A 883 -6.54 -24.65 -14.10
CA ALA A 883 -5.46 -23.93 -14.76
C ALA A 883 -5.00 -22.68 -13.98
N LEU A 884 -5.91 -21.95 -13.33
CA LEU A 884 -5.62 -20.59 -12.83
C LEU A 884 -5.61 -20.44 -11.31
N SER A 885 -6.16 -21.39 -10.53
CA SER A 885 -6.30 -21.23 -9.07
C SER A 885 -4.96 -21.00 -8.35
N HIS A 886 -3.89 -21.61 -8.82
CA HIS A 886 -2.55 -21.46 -8.25
C HIS A 886 -1.95 -20.05 -8.41
N LEU A 887 -2.48 -19.25 -9.35
CA LEU A 887 -2.06 -17.87 -9.58
C LEU A 887 -2.67 -16.90 -8.56
N VAL A 888 -3.74 -17.30 -7.88
CA VAL A 888 -4.48 -16.51 -6.88
C VAL A 888 -4.67 -17.34 -5.60
N PRO A 889 -3.58 -17.79 -4.95
CA PRO A 889 -3.64 -18.80 -3.90
C PRO A 889 -4.34 -18.33 -2.63
N LYS A 890 -4.63 -17.03 -2.49
CA LYS A 890 -5.35 -16.44 -1.35
C LYS A 890 -6.82 -16.16 -1.66
N SER A 891 -7.26 -16.44 -2.88
CA SER A 891 -8.62 -16.21 -3.36
C SER A 891 -9.32 -17.53 -3.64
N LYS A 892 -10.60 -17.62 -3.28
CA LYS A 892 -11.45 -18.72 -3.73
C LYS A 892 -11.82 -18.48 -5.19
N LEU A 893 -11.32 -19.32 -6.09
CA LEU A 893 -11.66 -19.30 -7.52
C LEU A 893 -12.72 -20.36 -7.80
N LEU A 894 -13.83 -19.97 -8.44
CA LEU A 894 -14.88 -20.90 -8.88
C LEU A 894 -15.36 -20.62 -10.30
N GLU A 895 -15.83 -21.65 -10.99
CA GLU A 895 -16.53 -21.57 -12.28
C GLU A 895 -18.05 -21.65 -12.08
N VAL A 896 -18.78 -20.65 -12.61
CA VAL A 896 -20.23 -20.75 -12.81
C VAL A 896 -20.51 -20.81 -14.31
N ARG A 897 -20.95 -21.98 -14.77
CA ARG A 897 -21.28 -22.21 -16.18
C ARG A 897 -22.73 -21.84 -16.45
N VAL A 898 -22.94 -20.83 -17.29
CA VAL A 898 -24.29 -20.44 -17.74
C VAL A 898 -24.68 -21.28 -18.96
N THR A 899 -25.75 -22.05 -18.83
CA THR A 899 -26.33 -22.88 -19.88
C THR A 899 -27.66 -22.29 -20.37
N VAL A 900 -28.03 -22.63 -21.60
CA VAL A 900 -29.29 -22.25 -22.22
C VAL A 900 -29.64 -23.29 -23.28
N SER A 901 -30.92 -23.59 -23.44
CA SER A 901 -31.47 -24.39 -24.54
C SER A 901 -31.01 -23.89 -25.91
N GLU A 902 -30.79 -24.81 -26.84
CA GLU A 902 -30.23 -24.52 -28.17
C GLU A 902 -31.13 -23.58 -28.97
N GLU A 903 -32.44 -23.77 -28.89
CA GLU A 903 -33.47 -22.95 -29.56
C GLU A 903 -33.40 -21.49 -29.11
N LEU A 904 -33.35 -21.28 -27.79
CA LEU A 904 -33.32 -19.94 -27.20
C LEU A 904 -31.95 -19.28 -27.41
N ARG A 905 -30.88 -20.08 -27.50
CA ARG A 905 -29.54 -19.63 -27.93
C ARG A 905 -29.54 -19.09 -29.36
N GLN A 906 -30.24 -19.76 -30.28
CA GLN A 906 -30.35 -19.33 -31.68
C GLN A 906 -31.18 -18.05 -31.82
N VAL A 907 -32.27 -17.93 -31.06
CA VAL A 907 -33.06 -16.69 -30.96
C VAL A 907 -32.20 -15.54 -30.44
N ARG A 908 -31.45 -15.74 -29.34
CA ARG A 908 -30.54 -14.73 -28.78
C ARG A 908 -29.37 -14.38 -29.70
N ARG A 909 -29.07 -15.21 -30.71
CA ARG A 909 -28.06 -14.97 -31.75
C ARG A 909 -28.64 -14.31 -33.01
N GLY A 910 -29.95 -14.06 -33.07
CA GLY A 910 -30.61 -13.43 -34.22
C GLY A 910 -30.76 -14.36 -35.43
N SER A 911 -30.71 -15.68 -35.24
CA SER A 911 -30.82 -16.66 -36.33
C SER A 911 -32.21 -17.32 -36.35
N ARG A 912 -33.22 -16.63 -36.89
CA ARG A 912 -34.41 -17.30 -37.45
C ARG A 912 -34.76 -16.64 -38.78
N LYS A 913 -34.58 -17.39 -39.87
CA LYS A 913 -35.27 -17.12 -41.14
C LYS A 913 -36.76 -17.35 -40.93
N ASP A 914 -37.56 -16.48 -41.51
CA ASP A 914 -39.02 -16.47 -41.46
C ASP A 914 -39.64 -17.87 -41.61
N LEU A 915 -40.46 -18.25 -40.63
CA LEU A 915 -41.48 -19.28 -40.82
C LEU A 915 -42.83 -18.57 -40.75
N ALA A 916 -43.23 -18.09 -41.92
CA ALA A 916 -44.57 -17.61 -42.20
C ALA A 916 -45.58 -18.74 -41.97
N ILE A 917 -46.66 -18.38 -41.30
CA ILE A 917 -47.86 -19.19 -41.11
C ILE A 917 -48.49 -19.42 -42.49
N GLY A 918 -48.51 -20.67 -42.95
CA GLY A 918 -49.23 -21.12 -44.15
C GLY A 918 -49.94 -22.43 -43.87
N ARG A 919 -51.27 -22.41 -44.01
CA ARG A 919 -52.20 -23.54 -43.85
C ARG A 919 -51.87 -24.72 -44.78
N GLY A 920 -52.18 -25.93 -44.33
CA GLY A 920 -52.71 -26.99 -45.21
C GLY A 920 -52.06 -28.38 -45.14
N ASN A 921 -52.80 -29.31 -44.53
CA ASN A 921 -52.96 -30.75 -44.84
C ASN A 921 -51.76 -31.68 -45.14
N CYS A 922 -51.70 -32.73 -44.31
CA CYS A 922 -51.62 -34.16 -44.60
C CYS A 922 -50.73 -34.71 -45.74
N ALA A 923 -49.79 -35.54 -45.28
CA ALA A 923 -49.51 -36.92 -45.74
C ALA A 923 -48.68 -37.17 -47.03
N ALA A 924 -47.91 -38.26 -46.92
CA ALA A 924 -47.17 -39.04 -47.93
C ALA A 924 -45.83 -38.42 -48.41
N LEU A 925 -44.67 -39.01 -48.10
CA LEU A 925 -44.06 -40.25 -48.63
C LEU A 925 -43.58 -40.16 -50.09
N CYS A 926 -42.34 -40.64 -50.27
CA CYS A 926 -41.67 -41.03 -51.51
C CYS A 926 -41.12 -39.87 -52.36
N ALA A 927 -40.01 -39.96 -53.07
CA ALA A 927 -38.91 -40.91 -53.23
C ALA A 927 -38.00 -40.30 -54.34
N ALA A 928 -36.88 -40.97 -54.64
CA ALA A 928 -35.99 -40.81 -55.81
C ALA A 928 -34.96 -39.66 -55.70
N GLU A 929 -33.66 -39.97 -55.56
CA GLU A 929 -32.73 -40.47 -56.62
C GLU A 929 -32.48 -39.37 -57.68
N ASP A 930 -31.29 -39.06 -58.17
CA ASP A 930 -29.98 -39.69 -58.14
C ASP A 930 -28.96 -38.68 -58.72
N GLY A 931 -27.64 -38.89 -58.57
CA GLY A 931 -26.67 -38.18 -59.43
C GLY A 931 -25.23 -37.99 -58.94
N THR A 932 -24.52 -39.08 -58.76
CA THR A 932 -23.12 -39.37 -59.20
C THR A 932 -21.94 -38.43 -58.87
N ASP A 933 -21.08 -38.97 -57.98
CA ASP A 933 -19.64 -39.28 -58.12
C ASP A 933 -18.52 -38.22 -58.19
N GLY A 934 -17.56 -38.39 -57.25
CA GLY A 934 -16.20 -37.85 -57.30
C GLY A 934 -15.49 -37.80 -55.93
N GLU A 935 -14.72 -38.85 -55.61
CA GLU A 935 -13.79 -39.07 -54.46
C GLU A 935 -13.04 -37.81 -53.96
N GLY A 936 -12.68 -37.57 -52.70
CA GLY A 936 -12.37 -38.45 -51.58
C GLY A 936 -11.17 -37.87 -50.80
N ILE A 937 -11.35 -36.76 -50.06
CA ILE A 937 -10.44 -36.37 -48.96
C ILE A 937 -11.29 -36.09 -47.71
N LYS A 938 -11.18 -36.99 -46.73
CA LYS A 938 -11.81 -36.88 -45.42
C LYS A 938 -11.23 -35.68 -44.65
N HIS A 939 -11.82 -34.50 -44.80
CA HIS A 939 -11.65 -33.44 -43.81
C HIS A 939 -12.49 -33.77 -42.58
N ALA A 940 -11.78 -34.16 -41.52
CA ALA A 940 -12.29 -34.32 -40.18
C ALA A 940 -13.18 -33.12 -39.81
N ARG A 941 -14.44 -33.42 -39.48
CA ARG A 941 -15.38 -32.47 -38.89
C ARG A 941 -14.71 -31.85 -37.65
N LEU A 942 -14.53 -30.54 -37.68
CA LEU A 942 -14.13 -29.76 -36.51
C LEU A 942 -15.25 -29.93 -35.47
N GLY A 943 -14.97 -30.76 -34.47
CA GLY A 943 -15.93 -31.28 -33.51
C GLY A 943 -16.60 -30.19 -32.67
N SER A 944 -17.89 -30.42 -32.44
CA SER A 944 -18.68 -29.98 -31.29
C SER A 944 -17.83 -29.74 -30.03
N MET A 945 -17.94 -28.55 -29.44
CA MET A 945 -17.52 -28.32 -28.05
C MET A 945 -18.50 -29.04 -27.10
N THR A 946 -18.41 -30.36 -27.02
CA THR A 946 -18.85 -31.15 -25.87
C THR A 946 -17.59 -31.45 -25.07
N SER A 947 -17.14 -30.49 -24.26
CA SER A 947 -15.98 -30.67 -23.38
C SER A 947 -16.39 -31.43 -22.13
N SER A 948 -15.69 -32.52 -21.84
CA SER A 948 -15.81 -33.42 -20.67
C SER A 948 -15.37 -32.79 -19.33
N ASP A 949 -15.56 -31.48 -19.13
CA ASP A 949 -15.15 -30.77 -17.91
C ASP A 949 -16.36 -30.44 -17.02
N CYS A 950 -16.27 -30.76 -15.73
CA CYS A 950 -17.31 -30.48 -14.72
C CYS A 950 -17.11 -29.10 -14.05
N PRO A 951 -17.99 -28.09 -14.28
CA PRO A 951 -17.90 -26.79 -13.61
C PRO A 951 -18.28 -26.90 -12.13
N ASP A 952 -17.81 -25.98 -11.28
CA ASP A 952 -18.17 -25.98 -9.85
C ASP A 952 -19.69 -25.78 -9.65
N LEU A 953 -20.29 -24.88 -10.45
CA LEU A 953 -21.72 -24.59 -10.46
C LEU A 953 -22.24 -24.42 -11.88
N THR A 954 -23.50 -24.80 -12.11
CA THR A 954 -24.22 -24.56 -13.37
C THR A 954 -25.49 -23.77 -13.12
N PHE A 955 -25.77 -22.79 -13.97
CA PHE A 955 -27.01 -22.01 -13.94
C PHE A 955 -27.71 -22.07 -15.31
N GLU A 956 -28.96 -22.55 -15.29
CA GLU A 956 -29.82 -22.63 -16.48
C GLU A 956 -30.55 -21.31 -16.71
N ASN A 957 -30.24 -20.63 -17.81
CA ASN A 957 -30.75 -19.31 -18.16
C ASN A 957 -31.86 -19.35 -19.23
N ASP A 958 -32.77 -20.30 -19.10
CA ASP A 958 -33.90 -20.52 -20.01
C ASP A 958 -35.14 -19.69 -19.65
N ILE A 959 -35.30 -19.33 -18.38
CA ILE A 959 -36.47 -18.56 -17.91
C ILE A 959 -36.25 -17.06 -18.18
N PRO A 960 -37.21 -16.36 -18.84
CA PRO A 960 -37.13 -14.92 -19.03
C PRO A 960 -37.17 -14.14 -17.70
N GLY A 961 -36.38 -13.07 -17.61
CA GLY A 961 -36.37 -12.14 -16.47
C GLY A 961 -35.26 -12.40 -15.44
N SER A 962 -35.13 -11.50 -14.47
CA SER A 962 -34.00 -11.52 -13.52
C SER A 962 -34.26 -12.32 -12.25
N LYS A 963 -35.48 -12.83 -12.02
CA LYS A 963 -35.87 -13.48 -10.75
C LYS A 963 -35.05 -14.75 -10.46
N ALA A 964 -34.95 -15.66 -11.43
CA ALA A 964 -34.16 -16.89 -11.28
C ALA A 964 -32.66 -16.60 -11.11
N VAL A 965 -32.13 -15.62 -11.85
CA VAL A 965 -30.73 -15.18 -11.77
C VAL A 965 -30.41 -14.61 -10.38
N LYS A 966 -31.33 -13.81 -9.81
CA LYS A 966 -31.20 -13.26 -8.46
C LYS A 966 -31.29 -14.34 -7.38
N ALA A 967 -32.26 -15.25 -7.48
CA ALA A 967 -32.41 -16.37 -6.55
C ALA A 967 -31.14 -17.24 -6.53
N PHE A 968 -30.59 -17.57 -7.69
CA PHE A 968 -29.33 -18.31 -7.78
C PHE A 968 -28.18 -17.62 -7.04
N ALA A 969 -28.03 -16.29 -7.19
CA ALA A 969 -27.02 -15.56 -6.42
C ALA A 969 -27.28 -15.60 -4.91
N GLN A 970 -28.53 -15.47 -4.49
CA GLN A 970 -28.91 -15.51 -3.08
C GLN A 970 -28.66 -16.87 -2.44
N ASP A 971 -29.01 -17.94 -3.15
CA ASP A 971 -29.01 -19.30 -2.61
C ASP A 971 -27.65 -19.98 -2.76
N ARG A 972 -26.86 -19.64 -3.78
CA ARG A 972 -25.63 -20.36 -4.15
C ARG A 972 -24.36 -19.54 -4.11
N LEU A 973 -24.44 -18.21 -4.30
CA LEU A 973 -23.25 -17.34 -4.36
C LEU A 973 -23.03 -16.54 -3.08
N LEU A 974 -24.07 -15.99 -2.46
CA LEU A 974 -23.96 -15.26 -1.18
C LEU A 974 -23.42 -16.12 -0.03
N PRO A 975 -23.76 -17.43 0.11
CA PRO A 975 -23.18 -18.25 1.17
C PRO A 975 -21.65 -18.34 1.10
N LEU A 976 -21.04 -18.20 -0.09
CA LEU A 976 -19.58 -18.27 -0.30
C LEU A 976 -18.80 -17.11 0.33
N ILE A 977 -19.48 -16.08 0.83
CA ILE A 977 -18.89 -14.93 1.52
C ILE A 977 -19.46 -14.75 2.93
N HIS A 978 -20.18 -15.75 3.46
CA HIS A 978 -20.78 -15.69 4.78
C HIS A 978 -19.71 -15.60 5.89
N GLU A 979 -20.01 -14.88 6.98
CA GLU A 979 -19.06 -14.68 8.09
C GLU A 979 -18.62 -15.98 8.77
N ASP A 980 -19.46 -17.01 8.72
CA ASP A 980 -19.14 -18.31 9.29
C ASP A 980 -17.91 -18.98 8.65
N LEU A 981 -17.64 -18.70 7.37
CA LEU A 981 -16.39 -19.14 6.73
C LEU A 981 -15.18 -18.47 7.39
N GLN A 982 -15.27 -17.18 7.73
CA GLN A 982 -14.20 -16.50 8.45
C GLN A 982 -14.06 -17.03 9.88
N ARG A 983 -15.16 -17.36 10.54
CA ARG A 983 -15.13 -18.01 11.86
C ARG A 983 -14.36 -19.33 11.81
N LEU A 984 -14.58 -20.17 10.80
CA LEU A 984 -13.78 -21.40 10.62
C LEU A 984 -12.30 -21.12 10.38
N VAL A 985 -11.96 -20.13 9.53
CA VAL A 985 -10.57 -19.72 9.29
C VAL A 985 -9.88 -19.31 10.60
N GLN A 986 -10.58 -18.60 11.49
CA GLN A 986 -10.06 -18.17 12.80
C GLN A 986 -9.86 -19.34 13.79
N MET A 987 -10.49 -20.49 13.56
CA MET A 987 -10.30 -21.69 14.39
C MET A 987 -8.99 -22.42 14.07
N ILE A 988 -8.45 -22.24 12.86
CA ILE A 988 -7.26 -22.93 12.35
C ILE A 988 -6.00 -22.14 12.70
N ARG A 989 -5.08 -22.75 13.46
CA ARG A 989 -3.77 -22.13 13.74
C ARG A 989 -2.78 -22.34 12.59
N SER A 990 -1.85 -21.41 12.49
CA SER A 990 -0.66 -21.52 11.64
C SER A 990 0.52 -22.02 12.48
N VAL A 991 1.29 -22.96 11.93
CA VAL A 991 2.49 -23.54 12.54
C VAL A 991 3.65 -23.34 11.57
N PRO A 992 4.57 -22.40 11.84
CA PRO A 992 5.74 -22.18 10.98
C PRO A 992 6.71 -23.36 11.07
N ASP A 993 7.49 -23.55 10.00
CA ASP A 993 8.60 -24.49 9.91
C ASP A 993 8.24 -25.96 10.20
N HIS A 994 7.01 -26.34 9.86
CA HIS A 994 6.50 -27.69 10.03
C HIS A 994 5.96 -28.26 8.71
N PRO A 995 6.21 -29.54 8.37
CA PRO A 995 7.11 -30.48 9.06
C PRO A 995 8.60 -30.20 8.84
N ARG A 996 8.95 -29.17 8.03
CA ARG A 996 10.32 -28.75 7.73
C ARG A 996 10.39 -27.22 7.67
N GLU A 997 11.59 -26.69 7.82
CA GLU A 997 11.90 -25.26 7.73
C GLU A 997 11.44 -24.65 6.39
N GLY A 998 10.87 -23.44 6.46
CA GLY A 998 10.35 -22.71 5.29
C GLY A 998 8.89 -23.05 4.89
N ILE A 999 8.18 -23.88 5.66
CA ILE A 999 6.77 -24.26 5.39
C ILE A 999 5.84 -23.65 6.43
N GLU A 1000 4.78 -22.96 5.99
CA GLU A 1000 3.68 -22.53 6.85
C GLU A 1000 2.56 -23.59 6.89
N PHE A 1001 2.54 -24.41 7.94
CA PHE A 1001 1.54 -25.49 8.10
C PHE A 1001 0.24 -24.99 8.73
N ARG A 1002 -0.89 -25.45 8.20
CA ARG A 1002 -2.24 -25.11 8.70
C ARG A 1002 -2.92 -26.35 9.24
N HIS A 1003 -3.18 -26.38 10.55
CA HIS A 1003 -3.74 -27.55 11.21
C HIS A 1003 -5.28 -27.53 11.19
N VAL A 1004 -5.87 -27.97 10.07
CA VAL A 1004 -7.33 -27.91 9.81
C VAL A 1004 -8.17 -28.65 10.85
N LEU A 1005 -7.62 -29.71 11.45
CA LEU A 1005 -8.28 -30.48 12.51
C LEU A 1005 -8.57 -29.67 13.79
N ASP A 1006 -7.93 -28.49 13.97
CA ASP A 1006 -8.22 -27.59 15.08
C ASP A 1006 -9.70 -27.15 15.11
N ILE A 1007 -10.38 -27.12 13.95
CA ILE A 1007 -11.82 -26.80 13.88
C ILE A 1007 -12.61 -27.67 14.86
N ALA A 1008 -12.36 -28.98 14.87
CA ALA A 1008 -13.09 -29.90 15.74
C ALA A 1008 -12.70 -29.78 17.22
N GLN A 1009 -11.55 -29.17 17.52
CA GLN A 1009 -11.11 -28.91 18.89
C GLN A 1009 -11.74 -27.64 19.49
N ARG A 1010 -12.44 -26.84 18.67
CA ARG A 1010 -13.15 -25.65 19.11
C ARG A 1010 -14.62 -25.98 19.41
N PRO A 1011 -15.18 -25.47 20.53
CA PRO A 1011 -16.61 -25.59 20.81
C PRO A 1011 -17.44 -25.08 19.62
N GLY A 1012 -18.38 -25.92 19.14
CA GLY A 1012 -19.24 -25.61 17.99
C GLY A 1012 -18.57 -25.65 16.62
N GLY A 1013 -17.25 -25.87 16.52
CA GLY A 1013 -16.53 -25.83 15.25
C GLY A 1013 -16.89 -26.98 14.31
N LEU A 1014 -17.03 -28.22 14.83
CA LEU A 1014 -17.41 -29.38 14.02
C LEU A 1014 -18.85 -29.30 13.50
N ASP A 1015 -19.78 -28.80 14.33
CA ASP A 1015 -21.17 -28.56 13.93
C ASP A 1015 -21.23 -27.48 12.83
N LEU A 1016 -20.54 -26.36 13.03
CA LEU A 1016 -20.46 -25.29 12.03
C LEU A 1016 -19.86 -25.78 10.71
N CYS A 1017 -18.75 -26.52 10.77
CA CYS A 1017 -18.09 -27.05 9.59
C CYS A 1017 -18.98 -28.05 8.83
N SER A 1018 -19.61 -28.99 9.53
CA SER A 1018 -20.52 -29.96 8.88
C SER A 1018 -21.77 -29.30 8.29
N SER A 1019 -22.32 -28.29 8.97
CA SER A 1019 -23.42 -27.46 8.44
C SER A 1019 -23.04 -26.77 7.14
N LEU A 1020 -21.84 -26.18 7.09
CA LEU A 1020 -21.33 -25.51 5.90
C LEU A 1020 -20.98 -26.50 4.78
N LEU A 1021 -20.41 -27.67 5.09
CA LEU A 1021 -20.18 -28.72 4.09
C LEU A 1021 -21.52 -29.20 3.47
N GLN A 1022 -22.56 -29.34 4.28
CA GLN A 1022 -23.91 -29.70 3.81
C GLN A 1022 -24.49 -28.62 2.88
N SER A 1023 -24.44 -27.34 3.28
CA SER A 1023 -25.09 -26.25 2.54
C SER A 1023 -24.34 -25.82 1.28
N HIS A 1024 -23.02 -26.00 1.25
CA HIS A 1024 -22.18 -25.65 0.10
C HIS A 1024 -22.08 -26.75 -0.95
N PHE A 1025 -22.57 -27.96 -0.67
CA PHE A 1025 -22.60 -29.04 -1.65
C PHE A 1025 -23.48 -28.67 -2.84
N ALA A 1026 -22.93 -28.75 -4.06
CA ALA A 1026 -23.71 -28.32 -5.22
C ALA A 1026 -24.76 -29.32 -5.69
N GLY A 1027 -24.58 -30.60 -5.35
CA GLY A 1027 -25.47 -31.69 -5.74
C GLY A 1027 -26.66 -31.86 -4.80
N ASP A 1028 -27.47 -32.87 -5.10
CA ASP A 1028 -28.61 -33.25 -4.28
C ASP A 1028 -28.23 -34.42 -3.36
N TRP A 1029 -28.26 -34.18 -2.04
CA TRP A 1029 -27.96 -35.20 -1.04
C TRP A 1029 -28.88 -36.42 -1.13
N ALA A 1030 -30.10 -36.27 -1.64
CA ALA A 1030 -31.04 -37.38 -1.83
C ALA A 1030 -30.62 -38.36 -2.93
N GLN A 1031 -29.65 -37.99 -3.77
CA GLN A 1031 -29.13 -38.81 -4.87
C GLN A 1031 -27.76 -39.44 -4.55
N ILE A 1032 -27.28 -39.32 -3.31
CA ILE A 1032 -25.97 -39.85 -2.90
C ILE A 1032 -26.16 -41.16 -2.16
N ASP A 1033 -25.49 -42.22 -2.64
CA ASP A 1033 -25.58 -43.56 -2.08
C ASP A 1033 -24.60 -43.76 -0.91
N ALA A 1034 -23.43 -43.11 -0.95
CA ALA A 1034 -22.41 -43.22 0.09
C ALA A 1034 -21.49 -42.00 0.20
N LEU A 1035 -21.08 -41.67 1.42
CA LEU A 1035 -19.93 -40.83 1.71
C LEU A 1035 -18.67 -41.69 1.80
N VAL A 1036 -17.58 -41.24 1.19
CA VAL A 1036 -16.30 -41.96 1.19
C VAL A 1036 -15.24 -41.06 1.83
N CYS A 1037 -14.41 -41.59 2.72
CA CYS A 1037 -13.31 -40.82 3.28
C CYS A 1037 -12.04 -41.67 3.42
N CYS A 1038 -10.89 -41.01 3.38
CA CYS A 1038 -9.58 -41.63 3.45
C CYS A 1038 -8.81 -41.06 4.64
N GLU A 1039 -8.24 -41.94 5.47
CA GLU A 1039 -7.38 -41.57 6.62
C GLU A 1039 -8.04 -40.70 7.72
N ALA A 1040 -7.29 -40.48 8.81
CA ALA A 1040 -7.82 -39.94 10.07
C ALA A 1040 -8.43 -38.53 9.97
N GLY A 1041 -7.90 -37.67 9.10
CA GLY A 1041 -8.42 -36.31 8.91
C GLY A 1041 -9.80 -36.28 8.26
N GLY A 1042 -9.96 -37.02 7.15
CA GLY A 1042 -11.25 -37.19 6.48
C GLY A 1042 -12.30 -37.86 7.36
N PHE A 1043 -11.92 -38.83 8.20
CA PHE A 1043 -12.87 -39.53 9.09
C PHE A 1043 -13.67 -38.57 9.99
N LEU A 1044 -13.01 -37.55 10.52
CA LEU A 1044 -13.63 -36.63 11.47
C LEU A 1044 -14.77 -35.83 10.85
N PHE A 1045 -14.50 -35.19 9.71
CA PHE A 1045 -15.48 -34.34 9.01
C PHE A 1045 -16.53 -35.17 8.28
N ALA A 1046 -16.13 -36.30 7.68
CA ALA A 1046 -17.05 -37.19 6.99
C ALA A 1046 -18.07 -37.81 7.95
N SER A 1047 -17.66 -38.22 9.16
CA SER A 1047 -18.57 -38.79 10.15
C SER A 1047 -19.61 -37.78 10.61
N ALA A 1048 -19.18 -36.54 10.91
CA ALA A 1048 -20.11 -35.47 11.30
C ALA A 1048 -21.08 -35.10 10.18
N LEU A 1049 -20.62 -35.08 8.93
CA LEU A 1049 -21.47 -34.84 7.77
C LEU A 1049 -22.46 -35.99 7.54
N ALA A 1050 -22.01 -37.25 7.62
CA ALA A 1050 -22.83 -38.45 7.46
C ALA A 1050 -24.05 -38.45 8.37
N THR A 1051 -23.84 -38.14 9.66
CA THR A 1051 -24.94 -38.02 10.63
C THR A 1051 -25.93 -36.91 10.27
N ARG A 1052 -25.46 -35.84 9.62
CA ARG A 1052 -26.30 -34.68 9.28
C ARG A 1052 -27.13 -34.89 8.01
N VAL A 1053 -26.59 -35.62 7.04
CA VAL A 1053 -27.27 -35.90 5.75
C VAL A 1053 -27.95 -37.27 5.70
N ASP A 1054 -27.74 -38.12 6.71
CA ASP A 1054 -28.27 -39.49 6.80
C ASP A 1054 -27.85 -40.39 5.62
N VAL A 1055 -26.55 -40.34 5.28
CA VAL A 1055 -25.94 -41.13 4.19
C VAL A 1055 -24.89 -42.08 4.76
N PRO A 1056 -24.81 -43.34 4.30
CA PRO A 1056 -23.81 -44.31 4.74
C PRO A 1056 -22.37 -43.81 4.57
N LEU A 1057 -21.49 -44.13 5.52
CA LEU A 1057 -20.07 -43.77 5.48
C LEU A 1057 -19.19 -45.00 5.18
N VAL A 1058 -18.39 -44.89 4.11
CA VAL A 1058 -17.43 -45.90 3.65
C VAL A 1058 -16.00 -45.44 3.92
N LEU A 1059 -15.22 -46.30 4.57
CA LEU A 1059 -13.85 -45.99 4.98
C LEU A 1059 -12.82 -46.57 4.01
N ILE A 1060 -11.90 -45.73 3.56
CA ILE A 1060 -10.66 -46.13 2.89
C ILE A 1060 -9.51 -46.04 3.89
N ARG A 1061 -8.76 -47.12 4.04
CA ARG A 1061 -7.65 -47.23 5.00
C ARG A 1061 -6.37 -47.68 4.32
N GLU A 1062 -5.24 -47.50 4.99
CA GLU A 1062 -4.00 -48.16 4.58
C GLU A 1062 -4.19 -49.68 4.56
N ALA A 1063 -3.55 -50.36 3.60
CA ALA A 1063 -3.70 -51.79 3.39
C ALA A 1063 -3.32 -52.61 4.64
N GLY A 1064 -4.11 -53.64 4.93
CA GLY A 1064 -3.98 -54.48 6.12
C GLY A 1064 -4.76 -53.99 7.35
N LYS A 1065 -5.55 -52.92 7.22
CA LYS A 1065 -6.37 -52.36 8.32
C LYS A 1065 -7.86 -52.64 8.17
N LEU A 1066 -8.31 -53.23 7.06
CA LEU A 1066 -9.69 -53.67 6.85
C LEU A 1066 -9.79 -55.21 6.77
N PRO A 1067 -10.90 -55.81 7.23
CA PRO A 1067 -11.12 -57.25 7.07
C PRO A 1067 -11.33 -57.60 5.59
N PRO A 1068 -10.83 -58.76 5.10
CA PRO A 1068 -11.06 -59.21 3.73
C PRO A 1068 -12.52 -59.66 3.48
N PRO A 1069 -13.05 -59.55 2.25
CA PRO A 1069 -12.35 -59.19 1.01
C PRO A 1069 -12.21 -57.67 0.79
N THR A 1070 -11.00 -57.22 0.44
CA THR A 1070 -10.71 -55.80 0.15
C THR A 1070 -10.30 -55.60 -1.32
N ILE A 1071 -10.59 -54.41 -1.84
CA ILE A 1071 -10.03 -53.89 -3.09
C ILE A 1071 -8.94 -52.87 -2.75
N SER A 1072 -7.83 -52.85 -3.49
CA SER A 1072 -6.70 -51.97 -3.16
C SER A 1072 -6.03 -51.31 -4.37
N THR A 1073 -5.35 -50.20 -4.10
CA THR A 1073 -4.57 -49.44 -5.09
C THR A 1073 -3.34 -48.79 -4.48
N SER A 1074 -2.38 -48.44 -5.32
CA SER A 1074 -1.13 -47.81 -4.90
C SER A 1074 -1.29 -46.30 -4.66
N LYS A 1075 -0.71 -45.81 -3.57
CA LYS A 1075 -0.67 -44.41 -3.14
C LYS A 1075 0.78 -43.93 -3.16
N LEU A 1076 1.04 -42.85 -3.90
CA LEU A 1076 2.33 -42.17 -3.88
C LEU A 1076 2.41 -41.29 -2.62
N PRO A 1077 3.56 -41.24 -1.92
CA PRO A 1077 3.72 -40.35 -0.78
C PRO A 1077 3.61 -38.87 -1.20
N SER A 1078 3.01 -38.07 -0.32
CA SER A 1078 3.00 -36.62 -0.42
C SER A 1078 4.27 -36.06 0.22
N HIS A 1079 4.96 -35.16 -0.47
CA HIS A 1079 6.20 -34.54 0.04
C HIS A 1079 5.97 -33.55 1.20
N ILE A 1080 4.70 -33.25 1.52
CA ILE A 1080 4.27 -32.26 2.51
C ILE A 1080 3.96 -32.91 3.88
N SER A 1081 3.80 -34.24 3.92
CA SER A 1081 3.23 -34.93 5.09
C SER A 1081 4.27 -35.58 6.03
N SER A 1082 5.57 -35.52 5.71
CA SER A 1082 6.62 -36.14 6.54
C SER A 1082 8.00 -35.50 6.35
N PRO A 1083 8.82 -35.39 7.42
CA PRO A 1083 10.21 -34.93 7.35
C PRO A 1083 11.15 -35.94 6.67
N VAL A 1084 10.75 -37.20 6.49
CA VAL A 1084 11.58 -38.25 5.87
C VAL A 1084 11.62 -38.07 4.34
N LEU A 1085 12.82 -38.06 3.73
CA LEU A 1085 12.96 -38.21 2.27
C LEU A 1085 12.32 -39.54 1.90
N ALA A 1086 11.30 -39.52 1.04
CA ALA A 1086 10.53 -40.72 0.70
C ALA A 1086 11.45 -41.86 0.26
N ASP A 1087 11.73 -42.79 1.17
CA ASP A 1087 12.23 -44.10 0.77
C ASP A 1087 11.17 -44.73 -0.13
N SER A 1088 11.64 -45.28 -1.24
CA SER A 1088 10.92 -45.67 -2.47
C SER A 1088 9.73 -46.65 -2.33
N THR A 1089 9.25 -46.97 -1.13
CA THR A 1089 8.11 -47.86 -0.92
C THR A 1089 6.78 -47.15 -1.20
N LEU A 1090 6.11 -47.51 -2.31
CA LEU A 1090 4.71 -47.11 -2.56
C LEU A 1090 3.81 -47.62 -1.43
N GLY A 1091 3.06 -46.71 -0.78
CA GLY A 1091 1.98 -47.10 0.11
C GLY A 1091 0.81 -47.72 -0.66
N ARG A 1092 -0.05 -48.49 0.01
CA ARG A 1092 -1.31 -49.01 -0.56
C ARG A 1092 -2.48 -48.62 0.32
N ILE A 1093 -3.58 -48.23 -0.32
CA ILE A 1093 -4.87 -47.99 0.32
C ILE A 1093 -5.88 -49.03 -0.14
N GLU A 1094 -6.82 -49.38 0.74
CA GLU A 1094 -7.84 -50.40 0.52
C GLU A 1094 -9.21 -49.98 1.07
N MET A 1095 -10.24 -50.60 0.51
CA MET A 1095 -11.66 -50.46 0.88
C MET A 1095 -12.28 -51.86 0.87
N ASP A 1096 -13.33 -52.09 1.64
CA ASP A 1096 -14.13 -53.31 1.50
C ASP A 1096 -14.71 -53.40 0.08
N LEU A 1097 -14.57 -54.58 -0.54
CA LEU A 1097 -14.99 -54.85 -1.91
C LEU A 1097 -16.49 -54.60 -2.14
N TYR A 1098 -17.33 -54.83 -1.11
CA TYR A 1098 -18.78 -54.72 -1.20
C TYR A 1098 -19.35 -53.44 -0.59
N ALA A 1099 -18.49 -52.52 -0.16
CA ALA A 1099 -18.94 -51.28 0.48
C ALA A 1099 -19.69 -50.33 -0.46
N ILE A 1100 -19.46 -50.43 -1.78
CA ILE A 1100 -20.05 -49.55 -2.79
C ILE A 1100 -20.57 -50.39 -3.95
N SER A 1101 -21.85 -50.22 -4.30
CA SER A 1101 -22.45 -50.85 -5.47
C SER A 1101 -21.87 -50.26 -6.77
N PRO A 1102 -21.61 -51.07 -7.81
CA PRO A 1102 -21.21 -50.56 -9.12
C PRO A 1102 -22.24 -49.54 -9.66
N GLY A 1103 -21.75 -48.42 -10.18
CA GLY A 1103 -22.59 -47.32 -10.67
C GLY A 1103 -23.14 -46.37 -9.61
N ALA A 1104 -22.89 -46.59 -8.31
CA ALA A 1104 -23.32 -45.71 -7.22
C ALA A 1104 -22.81 -44.27 -7.38
N SER A 1105 -23.55 -43.32 -6.80
CA SER A 1105 -23.19 -41.92 -6.64
C SER A 1105 -22.57 -41.69 -5.27
N VAL A 1106 -21.35 -41.14 -5.24
CA VAL A 1106 -20.56 -41.02 -4.01
C VAL A 1106 -19.96 -39.64 -3.82
N VAL A 1107 -19.87 -39.20 -2.56
CA VAL A 1107 -19.16 -37.97 -2.18
C VAL A 1107 -17.93 -38.32 -1.36
N VAL A 1108 -16.75 -38.02 -1.88
CA VAL A 1108 -15.48 -38.14 -1.16
C VAL A 1108 -15.29 -36.92 -0.27
N VAL A 1109 -15.08 -37.13 1.03
CA VAL A 1109 -14.84 -36.07 2.02
C VAL A 1109 -13.40 -36.18 2.54
N ASP A 1110 -12.65 -35.09 2.45
CA ASP A 1110 -11.28 -35.00 2.97
C ASP A 1110 -11.05 -33.68 3.74
N ASP A 1111 -10.02 -33.64 4.59
CA ASP A 1111 -9.69 -32.41 5.33
C ASP A 1111 -8.97 -31.39 4.43
N VAL A 1112 -8.03 -31.85 3.60
CA VAL A 1112 -7.14 -30.97 2.83
C VAL A 1112 -6.89 -31.44 1.40
N LEU A 1113 -7.07 -30.54 0.42
CA LEU A 1113 -6.47 -30.66 -0.92
C LEU A 1113 -5.17 -29.86 -1.03
N ALA A 1114 -4.03 -30.57 -1.04
CA ALA A 1114 -2.72 -30.00 -1.34
C ALA A 1114 -2.21 -30.45 -2.72
N THR A 1115 -1.40 -31.51 -2.79
CA THR A 1115 -0.78 -32.00 -4.04
C THR A 1115 -1.71 -32.81 -4.94
N GLY A 1116 -2.91 -33.17 -4.46
CA GLY A 1116 -3.88 -34.02 -5.18
C GLY A 1116 -3.52 -35.50 -5.29
N ARG A 1117 -2.33 -35.94 -4.88
CA ARG A 1117 -1.86 -37.34 -5.03
C ARG A 1117 -2.67 -38.36 -4.25
N THR A 1118 -3.05 -38.06 -3.00
CA THR A 1118 -3.89 -38.93 -2.17
C THR A 1118 -5.25 -39.11 -2.80
N LEU A 1119 -5.88 -38.00 -3.21
CA LEU A 1119 -7.19 -38.02 -3.84
C LEU A 1119 -7.17 -38.78 -5.17
N CYS A 1120 -6.12 -38.65 -5.99
CA CYS A 1120 -5.94 -39.48 -7.20
C CYS A 1120 -5.95 -40.98 -6.87
N ALA A 1121 -5.36 -41.41 -5.75
CA ALA A 1121 -5.38 -42.80 -5.34
C ALA A 1121 -6.80 -43.23 -4.93
N VAL A 1122 -7.52 -42.40 -4.18
CA VAL A 1122 -8.93 -42.64 -3.80
C VAL A 1122 -9.82 -42.79 -5.04
N LEU A 1123 -9.74 -41.85 -5.99
CA LEU A 1123 -10.53 -41.88 -7.22
C LEU A 1123 -10.21 -43.11 -8.09
N ARG A 1124 -8.93 -43.52 -8.18
CA ARG A 1124 -8.55 -44.79 -8.84
C ARG A 1124 -9.17 -46.01 -8.15
N LEU A 1125 -9.28 -46.00 -6.82
CA LEU A 1125 -9.89 -47.10 -6.07
C LEU A 1125 -11.39 -47.19 -6.34
N LEU A 1126 -12.09 -46.06 -6.32
CA LEU A 1126 -13.53 -45.98 -6.63
C LEU A 1126 -13.84 -46.41 -8.07
N LYS A 1127 -13.00 -45.99 -9.03
CA LYS A 1127 -13.10 -46.43 -10.42
C LYS A 1127 -12.93 -47.96 -10.55
N LYS A 1128 -11.99 -48.55 -9.80
CA LYS A 1128 -11.84 -50.01 -9.72
C LYS A 1128 -13.04 -50.71 -9.07
N ALA A 1129 -13.73 -50.05 -8.15
CA ALA A 1129 -14.97 -50.53 -7.53
C ALA A 1129 -16.21 -50.39 -8.44
N GLY A 1130 -16.05 -49.86 -9.67
CA GLY A 1130 -17.14 -49.74 -10.64
C GLY A 1130 -17.93 -48.43 -10.55
N VAL A 1131 -17.41 -47.41 -9.86
CA VAL A 1131 -18.02 -46.07 -9.83
C VAL A 1131 -17.53 -45.25 -11.03
N HIS A 1132 -18.47 -44.67 -11.79
CA HIS A 1132 -18.14 -43.77 -12.91
C HIS A 1132 -17.70 -42.39 -12.41
N GLU A 1133 -16.73 -41.76 -13.08
CA GLU A 1133 -16.14 -40.48 -12.66
C GLU A 1133 -17.16 -39.35 -12.49
N LYS A 1134 -18.16 -39.27 -13.38
CA LYS A 1134 -19.30 -38.33 -13.30
C LYS A 1134 -20.21 -38.51 -12.08
N ASN A 1135 -20.16 -39.69 -11.44
CA ASN A 1135 -20.92 -40.02 -10.22
C ASN A 1135 -20.07 -39.81 -8.96
N ILE A 1136 -18.85 -39.28 -9.09
CA ILE A 1136 -17.99 -38.95 -7.96
C ILE A 1136 -17.98 -37.43 -7.78
N SER A 1137 -18.38 -36.99 -6.59
CA SER A 1137 -18.14 -35.63 -6.11
C SER A 1137 -17.10 -35.66 -5.00
N VAL A 1138 -16.31 -34.61 -4.86
CA VAL A 1138 -15.31 -34.45 -3.81
C VAL A 1138 -15.56 -33.14 -3.09
N ILE A 1139 -15.56 -33.17 -1.76
CA ILE A 1139 -15.61 -31.98 -0.92
C ILE A 1139 -14.44 -32.00 0.07
N VAL A 1140 -13.69 -30.90 0.12
CA VAL A 1140 -12.59 -30.72 1.07
C VAL A 1140 -12.82 -29.53 1.99
N VAL A 1141 -12.37 -29.64 3.25
CA VAL A 1141 -12.49 -28.51 4.19
C VAL A 1141 -11.57 -27.37 3.78
N ALA A 1142 -10.33 -27.65 3.38
CA ALA A 1142 -9.39 -26.63 2.93
C ALA A 1142 -8.63 -27.02 1.66
N GLU A 1143 -8.38 -26.05 0.79
CA GLU A 1143 -7.51 -26.19 -0.38
C GLU A 1143 -6.29 -25.28 -0.29
N PHE A 1144 -5.15 -25.76 -0.81
CA PHE A 1144 -3.90 -25.02 -0.97
C PHE A 1144 -3.54 -24.93 -2.47
N PRO A 1145 -4.09 -23.94 -3.20
CA PRO A 1145 -3.98 -23.88 -4.67
C PRO A 1145 -2.54 -23.79 -5.19
N CYS A 1146 -1.62 -23.24 -4.40
CA CYS A 1146 -0.19 -23.14 -4.71
C CYS A 1146 0.46 -24.49 -5.05
N HIS A 1147 -0.09 -25.60 -4.54
CA HIS A 1147 0.40 -26.97 -4.79
C HIS A 1147 -0.22 -27.63 -6.04
N ARG A 1148 -1.09 -26.92 -6.77
CA ARG A 1148 -1.67 -27.36 -8.05
C ARG A 1148 -2.42 -28.71 -7.98
N GLY A 1149 -3.05 -29.03 -6.86
CA GLY A 1149 -3.75 -30.30 -6.67
C GLY A 1149 -4.84 -30.58 -7.71
N ARG A 1150 -5.58 -29.54 -8.14
CA ARG A 1150 -6.61 -29.65 -9.20
C ARG A 1150 -6.02 -30.03 -10.55
N ASP A 1151 -4.91 -29.40 -10.94
CA ASP A 1151 -4.20 -29.69 -12.19
C ASP A 1151 -3.71 -31.14 -12.22
N VAL A 1152 -3.18 -31.65 -11.09
CA VAL A 1152 -2.76 -33.05 -10.96
C VAL A 1152 -3.93 -34.01 -11.19
N LEU A 1153 -5.12 -33.74 -10.66
CA LEU A 1153 -6.32 -34.58 -10.88
C LEU A 1153 -6.72 -34.61 -12.36
N HIS A 1154 -6.74 -33.43 -13.01
CA HIS A 1154 -7.03 -33.32 -14.45
C HIS A 1154 -6.02 -34.11 -15.30
N GLN A 1155 -4.73 -33.96 -15.04
CA GLN A 1155 -3.66 -34.68 -15.76
C GLN A 1155 -3.73 -36.21 -15.60
N HIS A 1156 -4.30 -36.70 -14.50
CA HIS A 1156 -4.50 -38.13 -14.25
C HIS A 1156 -5.85 -38.66 -14.75
N GLY A 1157 -6.60 -37.85 -15.52
CA GLY A 1157 -7.82 -38.26 -16.18
C GLY A 1157 -9.09 -38.14 -15.33
N PHE A 1158 -9.09 -37.34 -14.26
CA PHE A 1158 -10.26 -37.13 -13.40
C PHE A 1158 -10.95 -35.76 -13.64
N ALA A 1159 -11.03 -35.33 -14.91
CA ALA A 1159 -11.59 -34.03 -15.29
C ALA A 1159 -13.12 -33.94 -15.14
N GLU A 1160 -13.82 -35.08 -15.14
CA GLU A 1160 -15.28 -35.15 -14.99
C GLU A 1160 -15.73 -35.19 -13.52
N THR A 1161 -14.80 -35.30 -12.56
CA THR A 1161 -15.10 -35.34 -11.13
C THR A 1161 -15.38 -33.94 -10.59
N SER A 1162 -16.52 -33.75 -9.92
CA SER A 1162 -16.83 -32.47 -9.26
C SER A 1162 -15.98 -32.30 -8.01
N LEU A 1163 -15.32 -31.15 -7.85
CA LEU A 1163 -14.42 -30.88 -6.71
C LEU A 1163 -14.74 -29.53 -6.08
N GLN A 1164 -15.12 -29.56 -4.80
CA GLN A 1164 -15.49 -28.40 -4.02
C GLN A 1164 -14.60 -28.26 -2.79
N ASN A 1165 -14.36 -27.02 -2.41
CA ASN A 1165 -13.63 -26.68 -1.20
C ASN A 1165 -14.47 -25.74 -0.33
N LEU A 1166 -14.29 -25.79 0.98
CA LEU A 1166 -14.89 -24.81 1.87
C LEU A 1166 -13.98 -23.58 2.01
N LEU A 1167 -12.75 -23.80 2.44
CA LEU A 1167 -11.73 -22.79 2.72
C LEU A 1167 -10.58 -22.83 1.70
N VAL A 1168 -9.92 -21.69 1.51
CA VAL A 1168 -8.69 -21.56 0.73
C VAL A 1168 -7.62 -20.90 1.60
N PHE A 1169 -6.42 -21.48 1.61
CA PHE A 1169 -5.26 -20.91 2.27
C PHE A 1169 -4.14 -20.66 1.25
N GLY A 1170 -3.45 -19.54 1.42
CA GLY A 1170 -2.23 -19.25 0.67
C GLY A 1170 -1.13 -20.28 0.95
N GLY A 1171 -0.21 -20.43 0.00
CA GLY A 1171 1.07 -21.09 0.24
C GLY A 1171 2.03 -20.20 1.05
N PRO A 1172 3.21 -20.73 1.44
CA PRO A 1172 4.26 -19.98 2.10
C PRO A 1172 4.72 -18.74 1.30
#